data_AF-A0AAV7SGP5-F1
#
_entry.id   AF-A0AAV7SGP5-F1
#
_cell.length_a   1.000
_cell.length_b   1.000
_cell.length_c   1.000
_cell.angle_alpha   90.00
_cell.angle_beta   90.00
_cell.angle_gamma   90.00
#
_symmetry.space_group_name_H-M   'P 1'
#
loop_
_entity.id
_entity.type
_entity.pdbx_description
1 polymer ?
#
loop_
_entity_poly.entity_id
_entity_poly.type
_entity_poly.pdbx_seq_one_letter_code
_entity_poly.pdbx_strand_id
1 'polypeptide(L)'
;RLQVEAGTADEHSFLQGNGRQSSAQLSHSTPFTMQWKYSRTATQAAAPAHLWFLLLLSGTGCRGGPSFKPEYPIAHVAVSQTHVFITAGNRLYQLNTALQLEASAASESQHLGNRTQVNSLLLVSQEEGAVYTGWMKDGSIEKRNLTDVGKVVKSQTHVVSSLAGQPSHGTVLKYGAELYLVIAGPEISGTSSEQQNAIVIYNNNELTSGEGNQLKLNKNETLHFVDAFVWDGYIFTPSTFNSTIGGPTMVISSYSSNNVLSLFGNATLLCHDQRATETLVSSSLVESSTEGALWAGIFTLGTPLNAPGRTALCIFNLTDIRTAAQVCYSSRSRRIAECNVYPILKSTTLRHSSLTSVYGIEVQKRLVVFMGTENGQLLKVSLDKNFRAGCPEILYETDEESPVLPELVLDPTDKRYIYLPTTYEVVRVKVSGCDQYKSCRQCLLAEDPYCGWCQSNARCTFQDDCVNGNIMDYWVSVQEGAEKCLQLHFIQSPLKEVNVTIYTNLTELREEPTTCRLKNTISDNMLCESLTPCPSSWSCKVQNEWMADDLTAEVLINNRTISERYQFANCVKMQSSCTECVRSGCVWCKTESMCRSPVASCTPQNDAAEQFDCSKIGTDQKQTSSSPNIGNATAFQVINAIDPSIISIQGKTKVIITGQNFTEQTKILLIGTSSCPPVEINVTSRFSNTRLEVSLPPGLKETKTLCINFDGEKCLQGIAISYISVPQCYQISPKKTWVSGGRKIIVHGKNLHIIDHLSISHPKITDLHKLVDCSNNETLCQFESPVFGSEQAKQIFQVKLHTGATEVYCDTLEYLLDPQFTSYSVLRTAEESESLLKITKEKDDLDIEAMELEVLVMYMDKPHQCVIQNISSTTILCKSQRDAKDKISEVVVKLGNFKTSVKPEPELLYLLALIPVLLIIIIVAAILITRHKSRQLSRKLSLKLELLESDLRNEIRHGFAELQIDQSDVVDTAGTIPFLDYKHFAIRTFFPESTSPDSTLMEELCNAVPPPFRSPDANGKDECLSLLCDLIGNKDFLVALIHTLEKQKAFSIKDRCRFASFLTIALQSKLVYLTHILEVLIRDLMEQSSNAQPKLMLRRTESVVEKLLTNWMSTCLYGFLRETVGEPLYMLVTTLNQRIHKGPVDAISCKALYTLNEDWLLWQVSEFNTVTLNVDFPKLSESESEEDYSQNIPVKVLDCDSIGQIKEKIFEAYLNKNGYPYGLQLCEASLELLVGPERKELLDLDQSSVTLEHG
;
A
#
# COMPACT_ATOMS: atom_id res chain seq x y z
N ARG A 1 -5.82 -60.95 33.46
CA ARG A 1 -5.79 -61.06 34.95
C ARG A 1 -6.63 -59.90 35.48
N LEU A 2 -7.73 -60.00 36.20
CA LEU A 2 -8.43 -61.09 36.93
C LEU A 2 -9.94 -60.75 36.98
N GLN A 3 -10.76 -61.80 37.10
CA GLN A 3 -12.07 -61.88 37.77
C GLN A 3 -13.33 -61.20 37.20
N VAL A 4 -14.23 -62.09 36.76
CA VAL A 4 -15.69 -61.98 36.57
C VAL A 4 -16.38 -62.43 37.86
N GLU A 5 -17.53 -61.83 38.20
CA GLU A 5 -18.73 -62.47 38.79
C GLU A 5 -19.79 -61.39 39.09
N ALA A 6 -21.11 -61.55 38.99
CA ALA A 6 -22.07 -62.27 38.14
C ALA A 6 -23.48 -61.97 38.74
N GLY A 7 -24.54 -62.04 37.92
CA GLY A 7 -25.95 -62.17 38.37
C GLY A 7 -26.93 -61.33 37.53
N THR A 8 -27.61 -61.86 36.50
CA THR A 8 -28.89 -62.64 36.48
C THR A 8 -30.07 -61.89 37.14
N ALA A 9 -31.30 -61.76 36.61
CA ALA A 9 -31.99 -62.33 35.45
C ALA A 9 -33.31 -61.53 35.16
N ASP A 10 -33.82 -61.70 33.94
CA ASP A 10 -35.22 -61.87 33.49
C ASP A 10 -36.37 -60.84 33.64
N GLU A 11 -37.01 -60.64 32.46
CA GLU A 11 -38.44 -60.64 32.10
C GLU A 11 -39.43 -59.47 32.39
N HIS A 12 -40.07 -59.06 31.27
CA HIS A 12 -41.49 -58.72 31.06
C HIS A 12 -42.20 -57.51 31.73
N SER A 13 -42.60 -56.57 30.83
CA SER A 13 -43.99 -56.08 30.60
C SER A 13 -44.61 -54.92 31.43
N PHE A 14 -45.20 -54.00 30.66
CA PHE A 14 -46.50 -53.30 30.83
C PHE A 14 -46.70 -52.12 31.82
N LEU A 15 -47.17 -51.01 31.21
CA LEU A 15 -48.18 -50.01 31.63
C LEU A 15 -47.86 -48.82 32.58
N GLN A 16 -48.15 -47.64 32.01
CA GLN A 16 -48.87 -46.46 32.54
C GLN A 16 -48.43 -45.77 33.84
N GLY A 17 -48.26 -44.44 33.72
CA GLY A 17 -48.82 -43.50 34.68
C GLY A 17 -47.92 -42.36 35.15
N ASN A 18 -48.27 -41.13 34.74
CA ASN A 18 -48.20 -39.84 35.45
C ASN A 18 -46.99 -39.48 36.33
N GLY A 19 -46.48 -38.25 36.12
CA GLY A 19 -46.05 -37.40 37.23
C GLY A 19 -44.81 -36.54 36.98
N ARG A 20 -45.01 -35.23 36.84
CA ARG A 20 -43.99 -34.17 36.88
C ARG A 20 -43.16 -34.20 38.17
N GLN A 21 -41.83 -33.99 38.07
CA GLN A 21 -41.07 -32.75 38.34
C GLN A 21 -39.63 -33.00 38.90
N SER A 22 -38.70 -32.16 38.46
CA SER A 22 -37.39 -31.73 39.04
C SER A 22 -36.10 -32.59 38.97
N SER A 23 -35.16 -32.08 38.16
CA SER A 23 -33.71 -31.80 38.38
C SER A 23 -32.62 -32.89 38.62
N ALA A 24 -31.66 -32.91 37.67
CA ALA A 24 -30.17 -32.93 37.78
C ALA A 24 -29.30 -34.23 37.63
N GLN A 25 -28.28 -34.11 36.75
CA GLN A 25 -26.90 -34.71 36.68
C GLN A 25 -26.55 -36.06 35.96
N LEU A 26 -25.81 -35.92 34.83
CA LEU A 26 -24.50 -36.50 34.34
C LEU A 26 -24.18 -38.01 34.09
N SER A 27 -23.37 -38.24 33.02
CA SER A 27 -22.33 -39.29 32.69
C SER A 27 -22.68 -40.42 31.67
N HIS A 28 -21.79 -41.11 30.92
CA HIS A 28 -20.51 -40.92 30.14
C HIS A 28 -20.17 -42.32 29.48
N SER A 29 -19.50 -42.42 28.31
CA SER A 29 -19.15 -43.70 27.59
C SER A 29 -17.64 -43.85 27.23
N THR A 30 -17.14 -45.09 27.02
CA THR A 30 -15.70 -45.55 27.00
C THR A 30 -15.11 -46.03 25.62
N PRO A 31 -13.76 -46.10 25.38
CA PRO A 31 -13.10 -46.28 24.04
C PRO A 31 -12.38 -47.64 23.71
N PHE A 32 -11.93 -47.86 22.45
CA PHE A 32 -11.28 -49.10 21.85
C PHE A 32 -9.88 -48.86 21.16
N THR A 33 -9.06 -49.90 20.88
CA THR A 33 -7.63 -49.81 20.37
C THR A 33 -7.28 -50.84 19.24
N MET A 34 -6.41 -50.49 18.25
CA MET A 34 -5.99 -51.37 17.09
C MET A 34 -4.47 -51.28 16.74
N GLN A 35 -3.87 -52.31 16.07
CA GLN A 35 -2.42 -52.40 15.72
C GLN A 35 -2.12 -52.89 14.27
N TRP A 36 -0.91 -52.61 13.74
CA TRP A 36 -0.43 -52.91 12.37
C TRP A 36 0.81 -53.83 12.29
N LYS A 37 1.06 -54.49 11.14
CA LYS A 37 2.24 -55.36 10.89
C LYS A 37 2.89 -55.15 9.49
N TYR A 38 4.24 -55.24 9.40
CA TYR A 38 5.07 -54.92 8.21
C TYR A 38 5.87 -56.11 7.64
N SER A 39 6.20 -56.06 6.33
CA SER A 39 7.15 -56.93 5.59
C SER A 39 8.14 -56.07 4.76
N ARG A 40 9.45 -56.33 4.89
CA ARG A 40 10.61 -55.48 4.45
C ARG A 40 10.99 -55.56 2.96
N THR A 41 11.51 -54.44 2.41
CA THR A 41 12.90 -54.31 1.89
C THR A 41 13.41 -52.84 1.79
N ALA A 42 14.68 -52.65 2.19
CA ALA A 42 15.53 -51.46 2.46
C ALA A 42 15.74 -50.40 1.34
N THR A 43 16.12 -49.12 1.60
CA THR A 43 17.48 -48.61 1.93
C THR A 43 17.52 -47.05 2.03
N GLN A 44 18.57 -46.55 2.67
CA GLN A 44 18.86 -45.21 3.24
C GLN A 44 19.27 -44.08 2.27
N ALA A 45 19.16 -42.80 2.69
CA ALA A 45 20.32 -41.94 3.07
C ALA A 45 20.00 -40.42 3.15
N ALA A 46 20.89 -39.71 3.84
CA ALA A 46 20.75 -38.41 4.53
C ALA A 46 20.92 -37.11 3.69
N ALA A 47 20.55 -36.00 4.33
CA ALA A 47 20.76 -34.58 3.99
C ALA A 47 22.26 -34.21 3.76
N PRO A 48 22.65 -33.00 3.24
CA PRO A 48 22.45 -31.72 3.95
C PRO A 48 22.24 -30.46 3.08
N ALA A 49 22.01 -29.35 3.78
CA ALA A 49 21.84 -27.96 3.36
C ALA A 49 23.02 -27.36 2.56
N HIS A 50 22.72 -26.39 1.69
CA HIS A 50 23.13 -24.97 1.79
C HIS A 50 22.93 -24.19 0.48
N LEU A 51 22.74 -22.87 0.65
CA LEU A 51 23.01 -21.77 -0.30
C LEU A 51 22.02 -21.56 -1.46
N TRP A 52 21.08 -20.61 -1.32
CA TRP A 52 20.71 -19.69 -2.41
C TRP A 52 20.33 -18.32 -1.82
N PHE A 53 21.37 -17.51 -1.59
CA PHE A 53 21.29 -16.05 -1.61
C PHE A 53 21.36 -15.61 -3.08
N LEU A 54 20.68 -14.51 -3.42
CA LEU A 54 20.71 -13.77 -4.70
C LEU A 54 19.78 -14.30 -5.80
N LEU A 55 18.62 -13.62 -5.95
CA LEU A 55 18.11 -13.09 -7.22
C LEU A 55 16.71 -12.46 -7.01
N LEU A 56 16.69 -11.26 -6.44
CA LEU A 56 15.56 -10.33 -6.57
C LEU A 56 16.15 -9.00 -6.98
N LEU A 57 15.97 -8.62 -8.25
CA LEU A 57 15.93 -7.22 -8.72
C LEU A 57 15.62 -7.22 -10.23
N SER A 58 14.32 -7.08 -10.57
CA SER A 58 13.86 -6.15 -11.61
C SER A 58 12.35 -6.25 -11.83
N GLY A 59 11.61 -5.20 -11.48
CA GLY A 59 10.20 -4.99 -11.84
C GLY A 59 9.78 -3.56 -11.46
N THR A 60 9.42 -2.75 -12.45
CA THR A 60 9.21 -1.29 -12.38
C THR A 60 7.97 -0.87 -11.60
N GLY A 61 8.09 0.19 -10.78
CA GLY A 61 7.01 1.19 -10.64
C GLY A 61 6.34 1.38 -9.28
N CYS A 62 6.88 0.86 -8.17
CA CYS A 62 6.51 1.37 -6.84
C CYS A 62 7.54 2.44 -6.43
N ARG A 63 7.10 3.69 -6.21
CA ARG A 63 7.94 4.74 -5.56
C ARG A 63 8.24 4.44 -4.09
N GLY A 64 7.73 3.33 -3.54
CA GLY A 64 8.03 2.86 -2.20
C GLY A 64 9.40 2.18 -2.17
N GLY A 65 10.36 2.77 -1.45
CA GLY A 65 11.47 2.00 -0.91
C GLY A 65 10.96 0.97 0.11
N PRO A 66 11.83 0.07 0.61
CA PRO A 66 11.42 -0.85 1.66
C PRO A 66 10.86 -0.05 2.85
N SER A 67 9.80 -0.55 3.48
CA SER A 67 9.15 0.09 4.61
C SER A 67 8.82 -0.91 5.72
N PHE A 68 8.68 -0.38 6.94
CA PHE A 68 8.32 -1.14 8.14
C PHE A 68 7.18 -0.45 8.87
N LYS A 69 6.11 -1.20 9.16
CA LYS A 69 4.91 -0.73 9.89
C LYS A 69 4.75 -1.49 11.21
N PRO A 70 5.05 -0.88 12.36
CA PRO A 70 4.84 -1.50 13.67
C PRO A 70 3.36 -1.47 14.09
N GLU A 71 3.00 -2.30 15.07
CA GLU A 71 1.63 -2.39 15.63
C GLU A 71 1.18 -1.12 16.38
N TYR A 72 2.13 -0.36 16.90
CA TYR A 72 1.91 0.84 17.71
C TYR A 72 2.51 2.08 17.06
N PRO A 73 2.07 3.30 17.43
CA PRO A 73 2.70 4.53 16.96
C PRO A 73 4.18 4.59 17.31
N ILE A 74 4.99 5.02 16.33
CA ILE A 74 6.43 5.20 16.46
C ILE A 74 6.71 6.44 17.32
N ALA A 75 7.64 6.29 18.27
CA ALA A 75 8.11 7.38 19.13
C ALA A 75 9.44 7.96 18.63
N HIS A 76 10.45 7.11 18.47
CA HIS A 76 11.81 7.52 18.08
C HIS A 76 12.45 6.50 17.12
N VAL A 77 13.36 6.99 16.28
CA VAL A 77 14.16 6.17 15.35
C VAL A 77 15.63 6.54 15.46
N ALA A 78 16.48 5.53 15.62
CA ALA A 78 17.93 5.71 15.66
C ALA A 78 18.62 4.68 14.77
N VAL A 79 19.74 5.08 14.16
CA VAL A 79 20.43 4.26 13.17
C VAL A 79 21.86 4.00 13.60
N SER A 80 22.29 2.77 13.33
CA SER A 80 23.62 2.25 13.54
C SER A 80 24.29 1.97 12.18
N GLN A 81 25.61 1.74 12.16
CA GLN A 81 26.32 1.29 10.96
C GLN A 81 25.81 -0.05 10.41
N THR A 82 25.05 -0.82 11.19
CA THR A 82 24.60 -2.16 10.79
C THR A 82 23.09 -2.35 10.90
N HIS A 83 22.43 -1.60 11.79
CA HIS A 83 21.04 -1.83 12.16
C HIS A 83 20.25 -0.52 12.27
N VAL A 84 18.94 -0.61 12.14
CA VAL A 84 17.98 0.46 12.41
C VAL A 84 17.18 0.07 13.65
N PHE A 85 17.04 1.00 14.59
CA PHE A 85 16.30 0.79 15.83
C PHE A 85 15.07 1.68 15.86
N ILE A 86 13.92 1.09 16.16
CA ILE A 86 12.63 1.79 16.19
C ILE A 86 11.97 1.50 17.52
N THR A 87 11.44 2.53 18.17
CA THR A 87 10.63 2.36 19.39
C THR A 87 9.17 2.66 19.07
N ALA A 88 8.27 1.74 19.42
CA ALA A 88 6.84 1.93 19.23
C ALA A 88 6.06 1.27 20.37
N GLY A 89 5.17 2.04 21.01
CA GLY A 89 4.51 1.61 22.25
C GLY A 89 5.54 1.21 23.31
N ASN A 90 5.43 -0.02 23.82
CA ASN A 90 6.31 -0.60 24.83
C ASN A 90 7.43 -1.51 24.27
N ARG A 91 7.70 -1.43 22.96
CA ARG A 91 8.65 -2.30 22.26
C ARG A 91 9.76 -1.51 21.56
N LEU A 92 10.94 -2.12 21.56
CA LEU A 92 12.09 -1.77 20.74
C LEU A 92 12.23 -2.81 19.62
N TYR A 93 12.30 -2.36 18.38
CA TYR A 93 12.52 -3.18 17.20
C TYR A 93 13.96 -2.95 16.69
N GLN A 94 14.66 -4.03 16.37
CA GLN A 94 15.94 -4.05 15.69
C GLN A 94 15.72 -4.58 14.27
N LEU A 95 16.09 -3.78 13.29
CA LEU A 95 15.94 -4.07 11.87
C LEU A 95 17.31 -3.98 11.18
N ASN A 96 17.44 -4.64 10.03
CA ASN A 96 18.57 -4.39 9.15
C ASN A 96 18.42 -3.07 8.38
N THR A 97 19.44 -2.68 7.61
CA THR A 97 19.43 -1.47 6.78
C THR A 97 18.41 -1.53 5.62
N ALA A 98 17.80 -2.68 5.34
CA ALA A 98 16.70 -2.82 4.40
C ALA A 98 15.31 -2.77 5.08
N LEU A 99 15.24 -2.37 6.36
CA LEU A 99 14.03 -2.31 7.19
C LEU A 99 13.31 -3.66 7.34
N GLN A 100 14.05 -4.77 7.28
CA GLN A 100 13.52 -6.07 7.65
C GLN A 100 13.75 -6.31 9.15
N LEU A 101 12.70 -6.77 9.83
CA LEU A 101 12.74 -7.05 11.26
C LEU A 101 13.66 -8.24 11.55
N GLU A 102 14.62 -8.05 12.46
CA GLU A 102 15.53 -9.12 12.91
C GLU A 102 15.23 -9.54 14.36
N ALA A 103 14.95 -8.57 15.24
CA ALA A 103 14.62 -8.83 16.63
C ALA A 103 13.67 -7.78 17.20
N SER A 104 12.95 -8.13 18.27
CA SER A 104 12.19 -7.16 19.06
C SER A 104 12.30 -7.49 20.55
N ALA A 105 12.32 -6.45 21.37
CA ALA A 105 12.40 -6.54 22.83
C ALA A 105 11.32 -5.66 23.46
N ALA A 106 10.62 -6.18 24.47
CA ALA A 106 9.74 -5.37 25.32
C ALA A 106 10.55 -4.71 26.44
N SER A 107 10.06 -3.59 27.00
CA SER A 107 10.62 -3.07 28.26
C SER A 107 10.44 -4.10 29.40
N GLU A 108 11.43 -4.21 30.28
CA GLU A 108 11.39 -5.10 31.45
C GLU A 108 10.39 -4.65 32.52
N SER A 109 9.89 -3.41 32.43
CA SER A 109 9.00 -2.81 33.43
C SER A 109 7.52 -3.26 33.29
N GLN A 110 7.29 -4.58 33.26
CA GLN A 110 6.00 -5.24 33.01
C GLN A 110 5.01 -5.28 34.20
N HIS A 111 5.31 -4.67 35.35
CA HIS A 111 4.40 -4.76 36.50
C HIS A 111 3.75 -3.41 36.87
N LEU A 112 2.42 -3.43 37.00
CA LEU A 112 1.46 -2.39 37.43
C LEU A 112 1.02 -1.31 36.42
N GLY A 113 -0.19 -1.45 35.86
CA GLY A 113 -1.07 -0.31 35.51
C GLY A 113 -1.34 -0.03 34.02
N ASN A 114 -2.59 0.38 33.74
CA ASN A 114 -3.25 0.57 32.44
C ASN A 114 -2.77 1.76 31.56
N ARG A 115 -1.53 2.26 31.74
CA ARG A 115 -0.97 3.33 30.90
C ARG A 115 -0.01 2.74 29.87
N THR A 116 -0.23 3.03 28.60
CA THR A 116 0.69 2.70 27.50
C THR A 116 2.05 3.33 27.79
N GLN A 117 3.08 2.52 28.00
CA GLN A 117 4.46 3.00 28.02
C GLN A 117 4.77 3.57 26.64
N VAL A 118 5.23 4.81 26.61
CA VAL A 118 5.77 5.46 25.42
C VAL A 118 7.24 5.72 25.71
N ASN A 119 8.10 5.39 24.74
CA ASN A 119 9.52 5.65 24.84
C ASN A 119 9.78 7.17 24.80
N SER A 120 10.65 7.67 25.67
CA SER A 120 10.97 9.11 25.79
C SER A 120 12.38 9.46 25.32
N LEU A 121 13.21 8.48 24.98
CA LEU A 121 14.59 8.64 24.51
C LEU A 121 15.06 7.35 23.82
N LEU A 122 15.59 7.47 22.60
CA LEU A 122 16.33 6.41 21.92
C LEU A 122 17.69 6.95 21.46
N LEU A 123 18.78 6.35 21.95
CA LEU A 123 20.14 6.77 21.60
C LEU A 123 21.01 5.57 21.29
N VAL A 124 21.79 5.66 20.22
CA VAL A 124 22.70 4.61 19.76
C VAL A 124 24.15 5.08 19.91
N SER A 125 24.96 4.31 20.62
CA SER A 125 26.39 4.59 20.81
C SER A 125 27.24 3.53 20.09
N GLN A 126 27.82 3.91 18.94
CA GLN A 126 28.70 3.03 18.16
C GLN A 126 30.00 2.73 18.89
N GLU A 127 30.63 3.75 19.51
CA GLU A 127 31.92 3.58 20.20
C GLU A 127 31.84 2.58 21.36
N GLU A 128 30.66 2.48 21.98
CA GLU A 128 30.43 1.58 23.10
C GLU A 128 29.80 0.24 22.72
N GLY A 129 29.16 0.17 21.55
CA GLY A 129 28.34 -0.99 21.18
C GLY A 129 27.09 -1.13 22.06
N ALA A 130 26.43 0.00 22.38
CA ALA A 130 25.24 0.02 23.24
C ALA A 130 24.08 0.83 22.64
N VAL A 131 22.85 0.45 23.02
CA VAL A 131 21.59 1.16 22.72
C VAL A 131 20.94 1.56 24.03
N TYR A 132 20.59 2.83 24.18
CA TYR A 132 19.91 3.39 25.33
C TYR A 132 18.45 3.64 25.00
N THR A 133 17.56 3.10 25.82
CA THR A 133 16.11 3.33 25.71
C THR A 133 15.53 3.89 27.00
N GLY A 134 14.88 5.04 26.93
CA GLY A 134 14.19 5.70 28.03
C GLY A 134 12.68 5.46 28.00
N TRP A 135 12.05 5.21 29.14
CA TRP A 135 10.63 4.90 29.26
C TRP A 135 9.92 5.82 30.25
N MET A 136 8.77 6.39 29.84
CA MET A 136 8.06 7.42 30.64
C MET A 136 7.48 6.95 31.98
N LYS A 137 7.16 5.66 32.16
CA LYS A 137 6.35 5.21 33.31
C LYS A 137 7.01 5.51 34.67
N ASP A 138 8.28 5.15 34.81
CA ASP A 138 9.10 5.38 36.02
C ASP A 138 10.34 6.24 35.72
N GLY A 139 10.36 6.86 34.54
CA GLY A 139 11.53 7.56 34.01
C GLY A 139 12.75 6.67 33.88
N SER A 140 12.57 5.38 33.54
CA SER A 140 13.66 4.40 33.52
C SER A 140 14.48 4.50 32.23
N ILE A 141 15.77 4.22 32.34
CA ILE A 141 16.66 4.04 31.20
C ILE A 141 17.22 2.62 31.22
N GLU A 142 17.19 1.96 30.07
CA GLU A 142 17.73 0.62 29.85
C GLU A 142 18.89 0.73 28.86
N LYS A 143 20.06 0.23 29.26
CA LYS A 143 21.23 0.05 28.40
C LYS A 143 21.20 -1.38 27.86
N ARG A 144 21.12 -1.52 26.54
CA ARG A 144 21.06 -2.78 25.80
C ARG A 144 22.29 -2.95 24.92
N ASN A 145 22.61 -4.20 24.57
CA ASN A 145 23.68 -4.49 23.63
C ASN A 145 23.25 -4.10 22.21
N LEU A 146 24.15 -3.50 21.43
CA LEU A 146 23.89 -3.09 20.04
C LEU A 146 23.59 -4.23 19.08
N THR A 147 24.16 -5.43 19.29
CA THR A 147 23.93 -6.58 18.41
C THR A 147 22.74 -7.45 18.85
N ASP A 148 22.43 -7.44 20.14
CA ASP A 148 21.34 -8.22 20.74
C ASP A 148 20.55 -7.35 21.71
N VAL A 149 19.50 -6.69 21.18
CA VAL A 149 18.65 -5.80 21.97
C VAL A 149 17.77 -6.52 23.00
N GLY A 150 17.64 -7.85 22.91
CA GLY A 150 16.90 -8.64 23.90
C GLY A 150 17.60 -8.64 25.27
N LYS A 151 18.92 -8.42 25.30
CA LYS A 151 19.72 -8.43 26.52
C LYS A 151 19.89 -7.04 27.12
N VAL A 152 19.19 -6.78 28.23
CA VAL A 152 19.44 -5.60 29.06
C VAL A 152 20.75 -5.79 29.83
N VAL A 153 21.71 -4.91 29.59
CA VAL A 153 23.00 -4.87 30.28
C VAL A 153 22.85 -4.22 31.65
N LYS A 154 22.08 -3.13 31.70
CA LYS A 154 21.82 -2.37 32.92
C LYS A 154 20.54 -1.56 32.81
N SER A 155 19.87 -1.34 33.94
CA SER A 155 18.67 -0.51 34.03
C SER A 155 18.74 0.39 35.27
N GLN A 156 18.22 1.61 35.17
CA GLN A 156 18.15 2.59 36.25
C GLN A 156 16.84 3.39 36.14
N THR A 157 16.16 3.66 37.26
CA THR A 157 14.93 4.46 37.32
C THR A 157 15.22 5.94 37.62
N HIS A 158 14.25 6.83 37.35
CA HIS A 158 14.35 8.28 37.59
C HIS A 158 15.48 9.00 36.83
N VAL A 159 15.71 8.60 35.57
CA VAL A 159 16.75 9.16 34.70
C VAL A 159 16.17 10.03 33.58
N VAL A 160 15.10 9.58 32.91
CA VAL A 160 14.43 10.29 31.81
C VAL A 160 13.05 10.79 32.24
N SER A 161 12.55 11.85 31.61
CA SER A 161 11.28 12.44 32.04
C SER A 161 10.11 11.45 31.99
N SER A 162 9.26 11.51 33.01
CA SER A 162 8.01 10.77 33.11
C SER A 162 6.77 11.57 32.67
N LEU A 163 6.98 12.80 32.19
CA LEU A 163 5.91 13.72 31.79
C LEU A 163 5.50 13.48 30.33
N ALA A 164 4.22 13.20 30.10
CA ALA A 164 3.68 13.05 28.75
C ALA A 164 3.80 14.36 27.95
N GLY A 165 4.40 14.29 26.76
CA GLY A 165 4.61 15.45 25.88
C GLY A 165 5.89 16.26 26.16
N GLN A 166 6.77 15.80 27.06
CA GLN A 166 8.10 16.39 27.27
C GLN A 166 9.18 15.31 27.15
N PRO A 167 9.60 14.96 25.91
CA PRO A 167 10.64 13.96 25.69
C PRO A 167 11.99 14.42 26.23
N SER A 168 12.83 13.45 26.60
CA SER A 168 14.20 13.70 27.03
C SER A 168 15.13 13.48 25.84
N HIS A 169 16.09 14.37 25.64
CA HIS A 169 17.08 14.23 24.57
C HIS A 169 18.43 13.94 25.18
N GLY A 170 19.23 13.11 24.51
CA GLY A 170 20.48 12.64 25.07
C GLY A 170 21.57 12.50 24.02
N THR A 171 22.81 12.60 24.49
CA THR A 171 24.00 12.43 23.67
C THR A 171 25.12 11.80 24.48
N VAL A 172 26.13 11.28 23.81
CA VAL A 172 27.30 10.69 24.46
C VAL A 172 28.45 11.68 24.41
N LEU A 173 29.04 11.98 25.57
CA LEU A 173 30.22 12.81 25.71
C LEU A 173 31.44 11.92 25.96
N LYS A 174 32.48 12.11 25.14
CA LYS A 174 33.79 11.49 25.37
C LYS A 174 34.70 12.47 26.09
N TYR A 175 35.19 12.08 27.26
CA TYR A 175 36.12 12.88 28.05
C TYR A 175 37.31 12.03 28.51
N GLY A 176 38.50 12.34 28.00
CA GLY A 176 39.67 11.48 28.21
C GLY A 176 39.48 10.10 27.56
N ALA A 177 39.62 9.04 28.36
CA ALA A 177 39.38 7.65 27.92
C ALA A 177 37.98 7.13 28.29
N GLU A 178 37.15 7.94 28.96
CA GLU A 178 35.83 7.53 29.45
C GLU A 178 34.70 8.15 28.62
N LEU A 179 33.58 7.43 28.56
CA LEU A 179 32.34 7.87 27.96
C LEU A 179 31.34 8.21 29.05
N TYR A 180 30.56 9.26 28.81
CA TYR A 180 29.55 9.78 29.70
C TYR A 180 28.24 9.97 28.93
N LEU A 181 27.12 9.67 29.57
CA LEU A 181 25.79 9.86 28.99
C LEU A 181 25.22 11.19 29.47
N VAL A 182 24.93 12.09 28.54
CA VAL A 182 24.31 13.39 28.82
C VAL A 182 22.83 13.29 28.53
N ILE A 183 21.99 13.68 29.47
CA ILE A 183 20.53 13.69 29.30
C ILE A 183 20.01 15.09 29.65
N ALA A 184 19.26 15.66 28.72
CA ALA A 184 18.54 16.92 28.87
C ALA A 184 17.03 16.63 28.92
N GLY A 185 16.39 17.00 30.03
CA GLY A 185 14.98 16.71 30.23
C GLY A 185 14.45 17.27 31.56
N PRO A 186 13.12 17.44 31.70
CA PRO A 186 12.51 17.89 32.94
C PRO A 186 12.53 16.81 34.02
N GLU A 187 12.95 17.18 35.24
CA GLU A 187 13.18 16.27 36.38
C GLU A 187 11.92 15.53 36.89
N ILE A 188 12.15 14.31 37.38
CA ILE A 188 11.19 13.42 38.04
C ILE A 188 11.36 13.55 39.58
N SER A 189 10.74 14.53 40.24
CA SER A 189 10.52 14.38 41.69
C SER A 189 9.32 15.17 42.22
N GLY A 190 8.40 14.45 42.87
CA GLY A 190 7.30 15.01 43.67
C GLY A 190 7.75 15.53 45.05
N THR A 191 9.00 15.95 45.20
CA THR A 191 9.55 16.46 46.47
C THR A 191 9.88 17.95 46.36
N SER A 192 9.54 18.67 47.43
CA SER A 192 9.60 20.12 47.58
C SER A 192 11.03 20.73 47.63
N SER A 193 11.91 20.48 46.64
CA SER A 193 13.18 21.21 46.48
C SER A 193 12.96 22.51 45.70
N GLU A 194 13.76 23.58 45.93
CA GLU A 194 13.63 24.89 45.25
C GLU A 194 14.15 24.94 43.79
N GLN A 195 14.74 23.86 43.29
CA GLN A 195 15.47 23.81 42.02
C GLN A 195 15.25 22.45 41.32
N GLN A 196 15.04 22.46 40.00
CA GLN A 196 14.81 21.26 39.18
C GLN A 196 16.03 20.93 38.32
N ASN A 197 16.47 19.68 38.27
CA ASN A 197 17.52 19.22 37.34
C ASN A 197 17.04 19.32 35.88
N ALA A 198 17.90 19.83 35.02
CA ALA A 198 17.60 20.11 33.62
C ALA A 198 18.53 19.37 32.66
N ILE A 199 19.83 19.34 32.98
CA ILE A 199 20.86 18.62 32.23
C ILE A 199 21.68 17.85 33.24
N VAL A 200 21.82 16.53 33.03
CA VAL A 200 22.53 15.63 33.94
C VAL A 200 23.52 14.78 33.15
N ILE A 201 24.72 14.59 33.71
CA ILE A 201 25.74 13.69 33.19
C ILE A 201 25.84 12.43 34.05
N TYR A 202 25.58 11.30 33.43
CA TYR A 202 25.67 9.98 34.02
C TYR A 202 26.97 9.30 33.60
N ASN A 203 27.61 8.61 34.55
CA ASN A 203 28.66 7.65 34.20
C ASN A 203 28.05 6.51 33.38
N ASN A 204 28.68 6.16 32.27
CA ASN A 204 28.12 5.24 31.29
C ASN A 204 28.09 3.76 31.73
N ASN A 205 28.97 3.38 32.66
CA ASN A 205 29.01 2.05 33.26
C ASN A 205 28.06 1.94 34.45
N GLU A 206 28.09 2.97 35.31
CA GLU A 206 27.33 2.95 36.54
C GLU A 206 25.88 3.43 36.39
N LEU A 207 25.58 4.22 35.35
CA LEU A 207 24.34 4.99 35.18
C LEU A 207 23.99 5.84 36.42
N THR A 208 25.03 6.27 37.15
CA THR A 208 24.95 7.13 38.34
C THR A 208 25.48 8.52 38.01
N SER A 209 24.93 9.53 38.68
CA SER A 209 25.38 10.93 38.57
C SER A 209 25.90 11.40 39.93
N GLY A 210 27.07 12.06 39.94
CA GLY A 210 27.56 12.78 41.13
C GLY A 210 26.86 14.14 41.32
N GLU A 211 26.97 14.74 42.51
CA GLU A 211 26.35 16.05 42.82
C GLU A 211 26.84 17.21 41.92
N GLY A 212 28.08 17.13 41.41
CA GLY A 212 28.67 18.12 40.50
C GLY A 212 28.31 17.97 39.02
N ASN A 213 27.55 16.94 38.65
CA ASN A 213 27.23 16.59 37.25
C ASN A 213 25.83 17.06 36.81
N GLN A 214 25.23 18.02 37.51
CA GLN A 214 23.84 18.43 37.31
C GLN A 214 23.75 19.94 37.12
N LEU A 215 23.02 20.38 36.08
CA LEU A 215 22.58 21.76 35.92
C LEU A 215 21.12 21.88 36.30
N LYS A 216 20.81 22.87 37.14
CA LYS A 216 19.49 23.08 37.72
C LYS A 216 18.82 24.35 37.19
N LEU A 217 17.53 24.27 36.94
CA LEU A 217 16.60 25.36 36.63
C LEU A 217 15.93 25.88 37.90
N ASN A 218 15.60 27.18 37.89
CA ASN A 218 14.81 27.80 38.95
C ASN A 218 13.32 27.42 38.82
N LYS A 219 12.63 27.27 39.96
CA LYS A 219 11.23 26.81 40.09
C LYS A 219 10.16 27.41 39.17
N ASN A 220 10.38 28.62 38.61
CA ASN A 220 9.37 29.34 37.82
C ASN A 220 9.61 29.25 36.30
N GLU A 221 10.67 28.57 35.85
CA GLU A 221 11.02 28.45 34.43
C GLU A 221 10.95 26.99 34.00
N THR A 222 10.27 26.73 32.87
CA THR A 222 10.26 25.41 32.24
C THR A 222 10.88 25.51 30.86
N LEU A 223 11.78 24.58 30.56
CA LEU A 223 12.45 24.43 29.27
C LEU A 223 11.89 23.22 28.53
N HIS A 224 11.52 23.42 27.28
CA HIS A 224 11.24 22.34 26.35
C HIS A 224 12.51 22.07 25.53
N PHE A 225 13.17 20.93 25.79
CA PHE A 225 14.33 20.50 25.04
C PHE A 225 13.91 19.88 23.70
N VAL A 226 14.61 20.24 22.63
CA VAL A 226 14.34 19.74 21.27
C VAL A 226 15.41 18.76 20.80
N ASP A 227 16.64 18.90 21.29
CA ASP A 227 17.79 18.09 20.88
C ASP A 227 18.93 18.22 21.90
N ALA A 228 19.94 17.36 21.79
CA ALA A 228 21.19 17.43 22.53
C ALA A 228 22.34 16.86 21.69
N PHE A 229 23.40 17.63 21.48
CA PHE A 229 24.57 17.19 20.72
C PHE A 229 25.87 17.80 21.25
N VAL A 230 27.00 17.20 20.88
CA VAL A 230 28.34 17.66 21.30
C VAL A 230 29.08 18.23 20.09
N TRP A 231 29.67 19.42 20.25
CA TRP A 231 30.55 20.03 19.27
C TRP A 231 31.70 20.78 19.95
N ASP A 232 32.93 20.60 19.45
CA ASP A 232 34.15 21.22 19.98
C ASP A 232 34.34 21.04 21.52
N GLY A 233 33.92 19.90 22.06
CA GLY A 233 34.00 19.58 23.48
C GLY A 233 32.95 20.26 24.38
N TYR A 234 31.99 20.98 23.80
CA TYR A 234 30.85 21.57 24.50
C TYR A 234 29.57 20.82 24.19
N ILE A 235 28.65 20.84 25.15
CA ILE A 235 27.32 20.25 25.03
C ILE A 235 26.35 21.35 24.63
N PHE A 236 25.68 21.18 23.50
CA PHE A 236 24.65 22.08 22.98
C PHE A 236 23.28 21.44 23.19
N THR A 237 22.37 22.17 23.83
CA THR A 237 20.99 21.74 24.05
C THR A 237 20.02 22.82 23.55
N PRO A 238 19.58 22.73 22.28
CA PRO A 238 18.52 23.58 21.75
C PRO A 238 17.23 23.42 22.56
N SER A 239 16.66 24.54 22.99
CA SER A 239 15.51 24.54 23.90
C SER A 239 14.58 25.73 23.65
N THR A 240 13.35 25.65 24.13
CA THR A 240 12.38 26.77 24.10
C THR A 240 11.88 27.03 25.53
N PHE A 241 11.90 28.28 25.96
CA PHE A 241 11.34 28.69 27.25
C PHE A 241 9.82 28.83 27.17
N ASN A 242 9.10 28.33 28.19
CA ASN A 242 7.64 28.41 28.26
C ASN A 242 7.12 29.74 28.88
N SER A 243 7.99 30.71 29.16
CA SER A 243 7.57 32.00 29.73
C SER A 243 7.09 32.95 28.63
N THR A 244 6.17 33.88 28.95
CA THR A 244 5.62 34.89 28.01
C THR A 244 6.65 35.85 27.39
N ILE A 245 7.93 35.72 27.78
CA ILE A 245 9.06 36.56 27.34
C ILE A 245 10.16 35.68 26.71
N GLY A 246 10.07 34.36 26.82
CA GLY A 246 11.10 33.42 26.40
C GLY A 246 10.93 32.96 24.95
N GLY A 247 12.02 32.99 24.19
CA GLY A 247 12.07 32.47 22.82
C GLY A 247 12.97 31.23 22.71
N PRO A 248 13.19 30.73 21.48
CA PRO A 248 14.13 29.66 21.21
C PRO A 248 15.53 30.03 21.68
N THR A 249 16.20 29.14 22.41
CA THR A 249 17.48 29.40 23.05
C THR A 249 18.41 28.19 22.93
N MET A 250 19.66 28.44 22.56
CA MET A 250 20.73 27.46 22.67
C MET A 250 21.36 27.56 24.06
N VAL A 251 21.24 26.50 24.86
CA VAL A 251 21.96 26.38 26.13
C VAL A 251 23.26 25.61 25.88
N ILE A 252 24.40 26.16 26.33
CA ILE A 252 25.72 25.56 26.13
C ILE A 252 26.34 25.24 27.49
N SER A 253 26.80 24.01 27.64
CA SER A 253 27.44 23.52 28.86
C SER A 253 28.83 22.99 28.57
N SER A 254 29.73 23.09 29.55
CA SER A 254 31.09 22.55 29.47
C SER A 254 31.35 21.57 30.60
N TYR A 255 32.11 20.52 30.30
CA TYR A 255 32.57 19.57 31.31
C TYR A 255 34.04 19.81 31.63
N SER A 256 34.33 20.10 32.90
CA SER A 256 35.69 20.43 33.35
C SER A 256 36.46 19.21 33.82
N SER A 257 37.80 19.32 33.89
CA SER A 257 38.70 18.25 34.39
C SER A 257 38.46 17.86 35.84
N ASN A 258 37.73 18.68 36.60
CA ASN A 258 37.36 18.40 37.99
C ASN A 258 36.06 17.58 38.08
N ASN A 259 35.58 17.01 36.97
CA ASN A 259 34.32 16.30 36.87
C ASN A 259 33.12 17.14 37.33
N VAL A 260 33.11 18.42 36.96
CA VAL A 260 32.02 19.35 37.24
C VAL A 260 31.44 19.85 35.94
N LEU A 261 30.12 19.70 35.80
CA LEU A 261 29.32 20.29 34.74
C LEU A 261 29.04 21.75 35.07
N SER A 262 29.43 22.66 34.18
CA SER A 262 29.18 24.09 34.32
C SER A 262 28.44 24.65 33.12
N LEU A 263 27.57 25.62 33.36
CA LEU A 263 26.95 26.40 32.31
C LEU A 263 28.01 27.30 31.67
N PHE A 264 28.23 27.14 30.36
CA PHE A 264 29.11 28.02 29.58
C PHE A 264 28.39 29.32 29.20
N GLY A 265 27.10 29.21 28.85
CA GLY A 265 26.23 30.34 28.58
C GLY A 265 24.96 29.95 27.84
N ASN A 266 24.17 30.95 27.44
CA ASN A 266 22.98 30.76 26.62
C ASN A 266 22.85 31.86 25.55
N ALA A 267 22.29 31.50 24.40
CA ALA A 267 22.10 32.42 23.28
C ALA A 267 20.67 32.30 22.74
N THR A 268 19.99 33.44 22.60
CA THR A 268 18.64 33.50 22.03
C THR A 268 18.74 33.43 20.51
N LEU A 269 17.98 32.52 19.91
CA LEU A 269 17.98 32.29 18.47
C LEU A 269 16.79 33.05 17.85
N LEU A 270 17.06 33.94 16.91
CA LEU A 270 16.03 34.73 16.22
C LEU A 270 16.00 34.35 14.74
N CYS A 271 15.00 33.56 14.33
CA CYS A 271 14.84 33.18 12.93
C CYS A 271 14.16 34.31 12.13
N HIS A 272 13.25 35.06 12.76
CA HIS A 272 12.59 36.24 12.20
C HIS A 272 12.66 37.46 13.13
N ASP A 273 12.40 38.66 12.60
CA ASP A 273 12.58 39.95 13.30
C ASP A 273 11.63 40.16 14.52
N GLN A 274 10.73 39.21 14.85
CA GLN A 274 9.76 39.33 15.94
C GLN A 274 10.05 38.37 17.10
N ARG A 275 10.49 38.92 18.23
CA ARG A 275 11.01 38.18 19.41
C ARG A 275 9.99 37.38 20.24
N ALA A 276 8.69 37.45 19.98
CA ALA A 276 7.70 37.17 21.03
C ALA A 276 6.92 35.85 20.93
N THR A 277 7.05 35.05 19.86
CA THR A 277 6.18 33.86 19.67
C THR A 277 6.81 32.67 18.93
N GLU A 278 8.13 32.68 18.71
CA GLU A 278 8.79 31.59 18.00
C GLU A 278 8.98 30.37 18.90
N THR A 279 8.78 29.16 18.36
CA THR A 279 9.15 27.90 19.03
C THR A 279 10.02 27.05 18.13
N LEU A 280 10.99 26.34 18.71
CA LEU A 280 11.84 25.41 17.98
C LEU A 280 11.16 24.03 17.90
N VAL A 281 11.11 23.45 16.70
CA VAL A 281 10.43 22.17 16.42
C VAL A 281 11.42 21.03 16.22
N SER A 282 12.47 21.27 15.44
CA SER A 282 13.47 20.26 15.10
C SER A 282 14.84 20.93 14.90
N SER A 283 15.89 20.16 15.07
CA SER A 283 17.29 20.58 15.12
C SER A 283 18.14 19.60 14.33
N SER A 284 19.18 20.11 13.66
CA SER A 284 20.19 19.28 13.00
C SER A 284 21.56 19.95 13.05
N LEU A 285 22.54 19.20 13.55
CA LEU A 285 23.95 19.54 13.44
C LEU A 285 24.45 19.24 12.01
N VAL A 286 25.10 20.23 11.40
CA VAL A 286 25.68 20.11 10.06
C VAL A 286 27.19 20.26 10.17
N GLU A 287 27.90 19.14 10.07
CA GLU A 287 29.36 19.14 10.03
C GLU A 287 29.82 19.62 8.64
N SER A 288 30.38 20.84 8.57
CA SER A 288 30.93 21.39 7.33
C SER A 288 32.46 21.32 7.31
N SER A 289 32.98 20.98 6.13
CA SER A 289 34.41 20.84 5.86
C SER A 289 35.13 22.17 5.61
N THR A 290 34.40 23.24 5.27
CA THR A 290 34.97 24.51 4.80
C THR A 290 34.65 25.74 5.65
N GLU A 291 33.51 25.79 6.36
CA GLU A 291 33.03 27.02 7.04
C GLU A 291 32.84 26.89 8.57
N GLY A 292 33.46 25.88 9.19
CA GLY A 292 33.18 25.51 10.59
C GLY A 292 31.85 24.76 10.70
N ALA A 293 31.41 24.39 11.90
CA ALA A 293 30.14 23.67 12.03
C ALA A 293 28.92 24.59 11.94
N LEU A 294 27.91 24.13 11.23
CA LEU A 294 26.65 24.82 11.02
C LEU A 294 25.55 24.12 11.82
N TRP A 295 24.49 24.86 12.13
CA TRP A 295 23.30 24.33 12.80
C TRP A 295 22.05 24.78 12.05
N ALA A 296 21.17 23.82 11.76
CA ALA A 296 19.89 24.05 11.11
C ALA A 296 18.76 23.84 12.11
N GLY A 297 17.82 24.78 12.16
CA GLY A 297 16.64 24.69 13.02
C GLY A 297 15.36 25.00 12.26
N ILE A 298 14.28 24.29 12.62
CA ILE A 298 12.92 24.61 12.18
C ILE A 298 12.19 25.33 13.30
N PHE A 299 11.66 26.51 12.97
CA PHE A 299 10.95 27.39 13.87
C PHE A 299 9.48 27.47 13.47
N THR A 300 8.56 27.44 14.43
CA THR A 300 7.20 27.95 14.18
C THR A 300 7.14 29.43 14.52
N LEU A 301 6.52 30.21 13.67
CA LEU A 301 6.21 31.63 13.87
C LEU A 301 4.79 31.68 14.46
N GLY A 302 4.51 32.54 15.45
CA GLY A 302 3.22 32.65 16.15
C GLY A 302 2.02 33.15 15.33
N THR A 303 2.01 32.84 14.04
CA THR A 303 0.90 33.01 13.11
C THR A 303 -0.16 31.92 13.31
N PRO A 304 -1.44 32.17 12.94
CA PRO A 304 -2.52 31.18 13.07
C PRO A 304 -2.20 29.84 12.38
N LEU A 305 -2.83 28.75 12.85
CA LEU A 305 -2.50 27.36 12.47
C LEU A 305 -2.39 27.10 10.96
N ASN A 306 -3.18 27.80 10.14
CA ASN A 306 -3.25 27.64 8.68
C ASN A 306 -2.52 28.75 7.92
N ALA A 307 -1.51 29.38 8.51
CA ALA A 307 -0.75 30.44 7.85
C ALA A 307 0.27 29.84 6.84
N PRO A 308 0.38 30.40 5.62
CA PRO A 308 1.20 29.86 4.53
C PRO A 308 2.71 29.86 4.80
N GLY A 309 3.18 30.62 5.78
CA GLY A 309 4.59 30.66 6.20
C GLY A 309 4.73 30.51 7.71
N ARG A 310 3.95 29.61 8.31
CA ARG A 310 3.95 29.33 9.76
C ARG A 310 5.27 28.73 10.22
N THR A 311 5.94 27.97 9.38
CA THR A 311 7.23 27.35 9.71
C THR A 311 8.36 27.97 8.91
N ALA A 312 9.55 28.02 9.48
CA ALA A 312 10.73 28.58 8.83
C ALA A 312 11.98 27.73 9.14
N LEU A 313 12.77 27.47 8.11
CA LEU A 313 14.13 26.96 8.21
C LEU A 313 15.09 28.13 8.39
N CYS A 314 15.98 28.03 9.37
CA CYS A 314 17.06 28.97 9.59
C CYS A 314 18.39 28.24 9.82
N ILE A 315 19.45 28.73 9.17
CA ILE A 315 20.81 28.21 9.28
C ILE A 315 21.69 29.19 10.06
N PHE A 316 22.39 28.69 11.07
CA PHE A 316 23.25 29.46 11.97
C PHE A 316 24.67 28.89 11.99
N ASN A 317 25.65 29.75 12.29
CA ASN A 317 27.02 29.32 12.56
C ASN A 317 27.17 28.99 14.06
N LEU A 318 27.64 27.79 14.40
CA LEU A 318 27.80 27.37 15.80
C LEU A 318 28.83 28.23 16.55
N THR A 319 29.82 28.77 15.84
CA THR A 319 30.82 29.69 16.42
C THR A 319 30.16 31.00 16.87
N ASP A 320 29.23 31.53 16.08
CA ASP A 320 28.47 32.74 16.42
C ASP A 320 27.56 32.51 17.63
N ILE A 321 26.92 31.33 17.68
CA ILE A 321 26.09 30.93 18.82
C ILE A 321 26.93 30.83 20.10
N ARG A 322 28.10 30.17 20.03
CA ARG A 322 28.99 30.01 21.19
C ARG A 322 29.54 31.35 21.68
N THR A 323 29.97 32.22 20.77
CA THR A 323 30.51 33.54 21.14
C THR A 323 29.43 34.41 21.79
N ALA A 324 28.21 34.45 21.24
CA ALA A 324 27.08 35.17 21.84
C ALA A 324 26.72 34.61 23.22
N ALA A 325 26.71 33.29 23.38
CA ALA A 325 26.42 32.64 24.66
C ALA A 325 27.43 33.02 25.75
N GLN A 326 28.72 33.06 25.40
CA GLN A 326 29.79 33.46 26.31
C GLN A 326 29.64 34.93 26.75
N VAL A 327 29.34 35.83 25.81
CA VAL A 327 29.10 37.26 26.08
C VAL A 327 27.91 37.44 27.02
N CYS A 328 26.81 36.71 26.77
CA CYS A 328 25.61 36.76 27.60
C CYS A 328 25.90 36.35 29.05
N TYR A 329 26.70 35.30 29.23
CA TYR A 329 27.08 34.81 30.55
C TYR A 329 28.07 35.75 31.27
N SER A 330 29.11 36.22 30.58
CA SER A 330 30.18 37.02 31.20
C SER A 330 29.73 38.42 31.62
N SER A 331 28.75 38.99 30.91
CA SER A 331 28.41 40.41 31.09
C SER A 331 27.44 40.65 32.26
N ARG A 332 26.74 39.63 32.82
CA ARG A 332 25.61 39.78 33.77
C ARG A 332 24.64 40.91 33.36
N SER A 333 24.64 41.29 32.07
CA SER A 333 24.24 42.62 31.61
C SER A 333 22.81 42.58 31.13
N ARG A 334 22.02 43.57 31.56
CA ARG A 334 20.59 43.74 31.22
C ARG A 334 20.31 44.06 29.74
N ARG A 335 21.30 43.99 28.85
CA ARG A 335 21.12 44.24 27.41
C ARG A 335 20.81 42.93 26.67
N ILE A 336 19.53 42.54 26.72
CA ILE A 336 18.93 41.38 26.02
C ILE A 336 19.29 41.34 24.50
N ALA A 337 19.68 42.48 23.91
CA ALA A 337 20.05 42.59 22.51
C ALA A 337 21.33 41.83 22.11
N GLU A 338 22.34 41.77 22.98
CA GLU A 338 23.68 41.21 22.68
C GLU A 338 23.73 39.67 22.77
N CYS A 339 22.70 39.04 23.34
CA CYS A 339 22.56 37.58 23.42
C CYS A 339 21.84 36.97 22.20
N ASN A 340 21.38 37.80 21.25
CA ASN A 340 20.64 37.31 20.09
C ASN A 340 21.57 36.92 18.96
N VAL A 341 21.32 35.75 18.39
CA VAL A 341 22.00 35.24 17.22
C VAL A 341 21.00 35.23 16.07
N TYR A 342 21.45 35.72 14.92
CA TYR A 342 20.67 35.75 13.69
C TYR A 342 21.20 34.66 12.74
N PRO A 343 20.34 34.15 11.82
CA PRO A 343 20.79 33.23 10.79
C PRO A 343 21.82 33.89 9.86
N ILE A 344 22.57 33.08 9.12
CA ILE A 344 23.62 33.54 8.20
C ILE A 344 23.08 34.57 7.19
N LEU A 345 21.87 34.33 6.66
CA LEU A 345 21.18 35.24 5.74
C LEU A 345 20.59 36.49 6.40
N LYS A 346 20.72 36.64 7.73
CA LYS A 346 20.07 37.67 8.55
C LYS A 346 18.55 37.73 8.36
N SER A 347 17.98 36.66 7.83
CA SER A 347 16.58 36.46 7.49
C SER A 347 16.34 34.95 7.37
N THR A 348 15.07 34.56 7.30
CA THR A 348 14.68 33.15 7.14
C THR A 348 15.28 32.56 5.87
N THR A 349 15.88 31.37 5.96
CA THR A 349 16.43 30.66 4.79
C THR A 349 15.31 30.18 3.87
N LEU A 350 14.24 29.63 4.44
CA LEU A 350 13.06 29.16 3.72
C LEU A 350 11.84 29.23 4.64
N ARG A 351 10.70 29.69 4.13
CA ARG A 351 9.40 29.65 4.83
C ARG A 351 8.46 28.69 4.12
N HIS A 352 7.75 27.91 4.91
CA HIS A 352 6.83 26.88 4.46
C HIS A 352 5.64 26.77 5.44
N SER A 353 4.54 26.15 4.98
CA SER A 353 3.31 26.06 5.76
C SER A 353 3.41 25.13 6.98
N SER A 354 4.07 23.97 6.86
CA SER A 354 4.02 22.92 7.89
C SER A 354 5.26 21.99 8.00
N LEU A 355 6.46 22.53 8.22
CA LEU A 355 7.68 21.72 8.45
C LEU A 355 7.72 21.13 9.87
N THR A 356 8.15 19.87 10.00
CA THR A 356 8.24 19.14 11.28
C THR A 356 9.64 18.64 11.63
N SER A 357 10.48 18.35 10.63
CA SER A 357 11.79 17.74 10.85
C SER A 357 12.84 18.28 9.90
N VAL A 358 14.10 18.29 10.32
CA VAL A 358 15.23 18.77 9.52
C VAL A 358 16.42 17.84 9.64
N TYR A 359 17.12 17.61 8.53
CA TYR A 359 18.44 17.00 8.51
C TYR A 359 19.31 17.71 7.46
N GLY A 360 20.43 18.29 7.89
CA GLY A 360 21.36 18.99 7.00
C GLY A 360 22.67 18.23 6.81
N ILE A 361 23.22 18.28 5.60
CA ILE A 361 24.51 17.67 5.25
C ILE A 361 25.23 18.49 4.17
N GLU A 362 26.55 18.58 4.26
CA GLU A 362 27.37 19.12 3.17
C GLU A 362 27.70 18.01 2.15
N VAL A 363 27.28 18.20 0.91
CA VAL A 363 27.61 17.31 -0.22
C VAL A 363 28.25 18.15 -1.31
N GLN A 364 29.48 17.82 -1.67
CA GLN A 364 30.26 18.58 -2.64
C GLN A 364 30.20 20.10 -2.34
N LYS A 365 30.62 20.53 -1.15
CA LYS A 365 30.68 21.96 -0.75
C LYS A 365 29.36 22.74 -0.92
N ARG A 366 28.23 22.06 -1.02
CA ARG A 366 26.89 22.63 -1.01
C ARG A 366 26.12 22.04 0.16
N LEU A 367 25.42 22.88 0.88
CA LEU A 367 24.55 22.45 1.96
C LEU A 367 23.25 21.91 1.37
N VAL A 368 22.94 20.65 1.63
CA VAL A 368 21.66 20.03 1.31
C VAL A 368 20.89 19.83 2.59
N VAL A 369 19.62 20.24 2.59
CA VAL A 369 18.72 20.13 3.74
C VAL A 369 17.51 19.29 3.34
N PHE A 370 17.27 18.23 4.10
CA PHE A 370 16.07 17.41 4.03
C PHE A 370 15.10 17.88 5.10
N MET A 371 13.81 17.96 4.76
CA MET A 371 12.78 18.44 5.67
C MET A 371 11.53 17.56 5.58
N GLY A 372 11.01 17.15 6.73
CA GLY A 372 9.70 16.51 6.81
C GLY A 372 8.58 17.52 7.03
N THR A 373 7.36 17.15 6.67
CA THR A 373 6.16 17.97 6.86
C THR A 373 5.11 17.29 7.74
N GLU A 374 4.18 18.07 8.29
CA GLU A 374 3.03 17.56 9.07
C GLU A 374 2.09 16.68 8.22
N ASN A 375 2.18 16.79 6.89
CA ASN A 375 1.30 16.11 5.95
C ASN A 375 1.99 14.97 5.19
N GLY A 376 3.13 14.49 5.69
CA GLY A 376 3.78 13.25 5.24
C GLY A 376 4.70 13.37 4.04
N GLN A 377 5.22 14.57 3.74
CA GLN A 377 6.15 14.79 2.64
C GLN A 377 7.59 14.88 3.14
N LEU A 378 8.52 14.29 2.37
CA LEU A 378 9.96 14.51 2.51
C LEU A 378 10.43 15.44 1.39
N LEU A 379 10.82 16.65 1.80
CA LEU A 379 11.33 17.69 0.94
C LEU A 379 12.86 17.69 0.95
N LYS A 380 13.48 18.04 -0.17
CA LYS A 380 14.92 18.28 -0.30
C LYS A 380 15.15 19.66 -0.88
N VAL A 381 16.09 20.39 -0.29
CA VAL A 381 16.54 21.67 -0.84
C VAL A 381 18.07 21.75 -0.83
N SER A 382 18.63 22.22 -1.94
CA SER A 382 20.05 22.55 -2.05
C SER A 382 20.22 24.05 -1.88
N LEU A 383 21.15 24.47 -1.02
CA LEU A 383 21.51 25.87 -0.84
C LEU A 383 22.65 26.26 -1.77
N ASP A 384 22.59 27.49 -2.29
CA ASP A 384 23.69 28.07 -3.05
C ASP A 384 24.87 28.47 -2.14
N LYS A 385 25.94 28.99 -2.74
CA LYS A 385 27.14 29.46 -2.01
C LYS A 385 26.87 30.62 -1.04
N ASN A 386 25.73 31.29 -1.16
CA ASN A 386 25.30 32.37 -0.27
C ASN A 386 24.21 31.90 0.72
N PHE A 387 24.04 30.58 0.89
CA PHE A 387 23.02 29.96 1.73
C PHE A 387 21.57 30.25 1.33
N ARG A 388 21.33 30.71 0.09
CA ARG A 388 19.97 30.92 -0.44
C ARG A 388 19.40 29.58 -0.89
N ALA A 389 18.16 29.31 -0.47
CA ALA A 389 17.45 28.11 -0.83
C ALA A 389 16.86 28.20 -2.24
N GLY A 390 16.98 27.11 -3.00
CA GLY A 390 16.16 26.87 -4.19
C GLY A 390 14.73 26.44 -3.83
N CYS A 391 13.88 26.26 -4.84
CA CYS A 391 12.55 25.67 -4.63
C CYS A 391 12.71 24.18 -4.24
N PRO A 392 12.06 23.67 -3.17
CA PRO A 392 12.26 22.29 -2.71
C PRO A 392 11.75 21.24 -3.70
N GLU A 393 12.46 20.13 -3.78
CA GLU A 393 12.06 18.90 -4.47
C GLU A 393 11.33 17.96 -3.50
N ILE A 394 10.24 17.32 -3.94
CA ILE A 394 9.56 16.26 -3.17
C ILE A 394 10.22 14.93 -3.49
N LEU A 395 10.89 14.33 -2.51
CA LEU A 395 11.50 13.01 -2.66
C LEU A 395 10.50 11.88 -2.41
N TYR A 396 9.60 12.06 -1.46
CA TYR A 396 8.61 11.05 -1.06
C TYR A 396 7.37 11.71 -0.45
N GLU A 397 6.22 11.07 -0.61
CA GLU A 397 4.95 11.44 0.00
C GLU A 397 4.27 10.17 0.51
N THR A 398 3.79 10.20 1.75
CA THR A 398 3.18 9.04 2.40
C THR A 398 1.70 8.92 2.02
N ASP A 399 1.21 7.70 1.80
CA ASP A 399 -0.18 7.46 1.38
C ASP A 399 -1.20 7.86 2.46
N GLU A 400 -0.84 7.70 3.74
CA GLU A 400 -1.68 8.03 4.90
C GLU A 400 -1.62 9.53 5.26
N GLU A 401 -0.65 10.26 4.72
CA GLU A 401 -0.33 11.65 5.03
C GLU A 401 -0.03 11.89 6.52
N SER A 402 0.49 10.87 7.19
CA SER A 402 0.90 10.93 8.60
C SER A 402 2.08 11.89 8.78
N PRO A 403 2.12 12.69 9.86
CA PRO A 403 3.23 13.61 10.12
C PRO A 403 4.59 12.91 10.16
N VAL A 404 5.59 13.53 9.55
CA VAL A 404 6.99 13.08 9.66
C VAL A 404 7.50 13.44 11.05
N LEU A 405 8.10 12.47 11.75
CA LEU A 405 8.65 12.68 13.09
C LEU A 405 9.88 13.62 13.04
N PRO A 406 10.17 14.38 14.12
CA PRO A 406 11.26 15.37 14.16
C PRO A 406 12.66 14.82 13.83
N GLU A 407 12.87 13.52 13.99
CA GLU A 407 14.13 12.80 13.76
C GLU A 407 14.21 12.29 12.32
N LEU A 408 15.04 12.92 11.49
CA LEU A 408 15.43 12.40 10.18
C LEU A 408 16.86 11.85 10.27
N VAL A 409 17.08 10.64 9.76
CA VAL A 409 18.39 9.97 9.87
C VAL A 409 18.85 9.48 8.52
N LEU A 410 20.01 9.96 8.05
CA LEU A 410 20.68 9.45 6.86
C LEU A 410 21.22 8.04 7.14
N ASP A 411 21.20 7.17 6.14
CA ASP A 411 21.85 5.88 6.25
C ASP A 411 23.38 6.07 6.34
N PRO A 412 24.01 5.64 7.44
CA PRO A 412 25.43 5.88 7.67
C PRO A 412 26.33 5.03 6.77
N THR A 413 25.80 3.93 6.22
CA THR A 413 26.54 3.03 5.32
C THR A 413 26.31 3.36 3.85
N ASP A 414 25.07 3.58 3.47
CA ASP A 414 24.69 3.92 2.10
C ASP A 414 24.05 5.31 2.08
N LYS A 415 24.89 6.34 2.04
CA LYS A 415 24.50 7.77 2.07
C LYS A 415 23.57 8.20 0.92
N ARG A 416 23.22 7.30 0.00
CA ARG A 416 22.19 7.51 -1.01
C ARG A 416 20.78 7.34 -0.45
N TYR A 417 20.63 6.91 0.80
CA TYR A 417 19.34 6.70 1.44
C TYR A 417 19.19 7.47 2.75
N ILE A 418 17.95 7.86 3.04
CA ILE A 418 17.52 8.48 4.29
C ILE A 418 16.31 7.71 4.82
N TYR A 419 16.26 7.50 6.13
CA TYR A 419 15.10 6.90 6.79
C TYR A 419 14.10 7.99 7.13
N LEU A 420 12.88 7.82 6.65
CA LEU A 420 11.75 8.71 6.86
C LEU A 420 10.78 8.06 7.85
N PRO A 421 10.82 8.44 9.13
CA PRO A 421 9.86 7.97 10.10
C PRO A 421 8.60 8.84 10.13
N THR A 422 7.45 8.18 10.13
CA THR A 422 6.14 8.77 10.40
C THR A 422 5.54 8.16 11.65
N THR A 423 4.34 8.58 12.03
CA THR A 423 3.63 8.00 13.18
C THR A 423 3.42 6.48 13.06
N TYR A 424 3.26 5.93 11.86
CA TYR A 424 2.86 4.52 11.66
C TYR A 424 3.77 3.73 10.73
N GLU A 425 4.79 4.36 10.14
CA GLU A 425 5.65 3.72 9.16
C GLU A 425 7.06 4.33 9.18
N VAL A 426 8.08 3.53 8.92
CA VAL A 426 9.40 4.02 8.51
C VAL A 426 9.66 3.57 7.09
N VAL A 427 10.07 4.51 6.23
CA VAL A 427 10.39 4.23 4.83
C VAL A 427 11.85 4.58 4.56
N ARG A 428 12.57 3.72 3.82
CA ARG A 428 13.93 4.03 3.35
C ARG A 428 13.87 4.69 1.98
N VAL A 429 14.13 5.98 1.91
CA VAL A 429 13.96 6.82 0.72
C VAL A 429 15.29 7.15 0.08
N LYS A 430 15.38 7.09 -1.25
CA LYS A 430 16.58 7.50 -2.01
C LYS A 430 16.69 9.03 -2.03
N VAL A 431 17.86 9.57 -1.71
CA VAL A 431 18.09 11.03 -1.53
C VAL A 431 18.14 11.83 -2.84
N SER A 432 18.24 11.14 -3.98
CA SER A 432 18.19 11.75 -5.31
C SER A 432 17.81 10.73 -6.40
N GLY A 433 17.08 11.21 -7.39
CA GLY A 433 16.69 10.47 -8.60
C GLY A 433 17.55 10.78 -9.81
N CYS A 434 18.90 10.72 -9.72
CA CYS A 434 19.80 11.08 -10.83
C CYS A 434 19.46 10.40 -12.17
N ASP A 435 18.90 9.18 -12.13
CA ASP A 435 18.46 8.41 -13.30
C ASP A 435 17.41 9.13 -14.18
N GLN A 436 16.76 10.17 -13.68
CA GLN A 436 15.79 10.97 -14.43
C GLN A 436 16.45 11.83 -15.51
N TYR A 437 17.72 12.21 -15.33
CA TYR A 437 18.47 13.03 -16.28
C TYR A 437 19.15 12.14 -17.34
N LYS A 438 18.78 12.33 -18.60
CA LYS A 438 19.18 11.42 -19.69
C LYS A 438 20.39 11.92 -20.49
N SER A 439 20.82 13.16 -20.29
CA SER A 439 21.95 13.78 -20.97
C SER A 439 22.92 14.44 -19.97
N CYS A 440 24.17 14.67 -20.36
CA CYS A 440 25.18 15.29 -19.49
C CYS A 440 24.73 16.70 -19.11
N ARG A 441 24.28 17.49 -20.09
CA ARG A 441 23.75 18.83 -19.83
C ARG A 441 22.56 18.82 -18.86
N GLN A 442 21.58 17.93 -19.04
CA GLN A 442 20.45 17.83 -18.11
C GLN A 442 20.91 17.51 -16.69
N CYS A 443 21.84 16.56 -16.56
CA CYS A 443 22.40 16.13 -15.29
C CYS A 443 23.12 17.28 -14.55
N LEU A 444 23.98 18.02 -15.25
CA LEU A 444 24.76 19.10 -14.63
C LEU A 444 23.97 20.40 -14.44
N LEU A 445 22.94 20.66 -15.27
CA LEU A 445 22.04 21.81 -15.08
C LEU A 445 20.98 21.59 -13.99
N ALA A 446 20.79 20.35 -13.55
CA ALA A 446 19.89 20.03 -12.45
C ALA A 446 20.36 20.60 -11.11
N GLU A 447 21.67 20.89 -10.99
CA GLU A 447 22.26 21.46 -9.78
C GLU A 447 22.09 20.63 -8.50
N ASP A 448 21.82 19.33 -8.64
CA ASP A 448 21.75 18.38 -7.53
C ASP A 448 23.16 17.88 -7.14
N PRO A 449 23.66 18.22 -5.93
CA PRO A 449 25.02 17.87 -5.51
C PRO A 449 25.30 16.35 -5.41
N TYR A 450 24.27 15.51 -5.37
CA TYR A 450 24.43 14.05 -5.35
C TYR A 450 24.65 13.45 -6.74
N CYS A 451 24.28 14.18 -7.80
CA CYS A 451 24.32 13.70 -9.16
C CYS A 451 25.56 14.18 -9.90
N GLY A 452 25.98 13.40 -10.88
CA GLY A 452 27.01 13.80 -11.83
C GLY A 452 27.00 12.89 -13.04
N TRP A 453 27.63 13.36 -14.11
CA TRP A 453 27.63 12.64 -15.37
C TRP A 453 28.75 11.61 -15.41
N CYS A 454 28.37 10.34 -15.43
CA CYS A 454 29.30 9.24 -15.62
C CYS A 454 29.55 9.02 -17.12
N GLN A 455 30.74 9.38 -17.59
CA GLN A 455 31.09 9.31 -19.01
C GLN A 455 31.17 7.87 -19.53
N SER A 456 31.69 6.95 -18.71
CA SER A 456 31.85 5.53 -19.07
C SER A 456 30.51 4.83 -19.29
N ASN A 457 29.49 5.18 -18.50
CA ASN A 457 28.16 4.60 -18.58
C ASN A 457 27.18 5.46 -19.41
N ALA A 458 27.59 6.66 -19.84
CA ALA A 458 26.77 7.68 -20.49
C ALA A 458 25.43 7.92 -19.77
N ARG A 459 25.48 8.07 -18.44
CA ARG A 459 24.31 8.23 -17.55
C ARG A 459 24.61 9.19 -16.41
N CYS A 460 23.56 9.84 -15.91
CA CYS A 460 23.62 10.63 -14.69
C CYS A 460 23.50 9.69 -13.48
N THR A 461 24.51 9.67 -12.61
CA THR A 461 24.60 8.72 -11.49
C THR A 461 25.13 9.40 -10.23
N PHE A 462 25.03 8.71 -9.10
CA PHE A 462 25.88 9.00 -7.95
C PHE A 462 27.35 8.72 -8.30
N GLN A 463 28.27 9.32 -7.56
CA GLN A 463 29.70 9.12 -7.77
C GLN A 463 30.10 7.64 -7.61
N ASP A 464 29.61 6.98 -6.55
CA ASP A 464 29.94 5.58 -6.24
C ASP A 464 29.39 4.58 -7.27
N ASP A 465 28.35 4.96 -8.02
CA ASP A 465 27.73 4.13 -9.06
C ASP A 465 28.49 4.22 -10.41
N CYS A 466 29.45 5.15 -10.54
CA CYS A 466 30.22 5.33 -11.76
C CYS A 466 31.48 4.45 -11.77
N VAL A 467 31.64 3.64 -12.81
CA VAL A 467 32.84 2.80 -12.98
C VAL A 467 34.06 3.71 -13.15
N ASN A 468 35.02 3.59 -12.23
CA ASN A 468 36.19 4.48 -12.08
C ASN A 468 35.84 5.94 -11.68
N GLY A 469 34.72 6.19 -11.01
CA GLY A 469 34.30 7.52 -10.55
C GLY A 469 35.26 8.23 -9.59
N ASN A 470 36.24 7.52 -9.03
CA ASN A 470 37.34 8.09 -8.22
C ASN A 470 38.46 8.71 -9.07
N ILE A 471 38.52 8.42 -10.38
CA ILE A 471 39.49 9.00 -11.30
C ILE A 471 38.91 10.31 -11.84
N MET A 472 39.63 11.42 -11.63
CA MET A 472 39.31 12.72 -12.23
C MET A 472 39.06 12.54 -13.74
N ASP A 473 38.02 13.21 -14.25
CA ASP A 473 37.51 13.17 -15.63
C ASP A 473 36.47 12.08 -15.96
N TYR A 474 36.29 10.98 -15.21
CA TYR A 474 35.28 9.96 -15.57
C TYR A 474 33.87 10.28 -15.06
N TRP A 475 33.80 10.90 -13.88
CA TRP A 475 32.56 11.37 -13.29
C TRP A 475 32.63 12.88 -13.14
N VAL A 476 31.82 13.58 -13.93
CA VAL A 476 31.80 15.04 -13.96
C VAL A 476 30.78 15.52 -12.93
N SER A 477 31.26 16.28 -11.96
CA SER A 477 30.43 16.84 -10.91
C SER A 477 29.61 18.04 -11.42
N VAL A 478 28.51 18.36 -10.75
CA VAL A 478 27.74 19.57 -11.06
C VAL A 478 28.56 20.85 -10.85
N GLN A 479 29.56 20.83 -9.97
CA GLN A 479 30.42 22.00 -9.73
C GLN A 479 31.22 22.42 -10.95
N GLU A 480 31.55 21.48 -11.83
CA GLU A 480 32.32 21.75 -13.05
C GLU A 480 31.46 22.41 -14.14
N GLY A 481 30.14 22.32 -14.00
CA GLY A 481 29.17 22.99 -14.87
C GLY A 481 28.92 22.28 -16.21
N ALA A 482 27.79 22.62 -16.85
CA ALA A 482 27.36 22.04 -18.12
C ALA A 482 28.26 22.40 -19.32
N GLU A 483 29.23 23.31 -19.13
CA GLU A 483 30.23 23.69 -20.13
C GLU A 483 31.24 22.57 -20.41
N LYS A 484 31.38 21.58 -19.51
CA LYS A 484 32.22 20.39 -19.73
C LYS A 484 31.54 19.33 -20.60
N CYS A 485 30.24 19.44 -20.89
CA CYS A 485 29.54 18.54 -21.81
C CYS A 485 29.79 18.96 -23.28
N LEU A 486 29.65 18.02 -24.22
CA LEU A 486 29.77 18.32 -25.67
C LEU A 486 28.69 19.32 -26.10
N GLN A 487 29.04 20.33 -26.90
CA GLN A 487 28.10 21.35 -27.37
C GLN A 487 27.84 21.24 -28.88
N LEU A 488 26.57 21.31 -29.30
CA LEU A 488 26.16 21.38 -30.71
C LEU A 488 25.70 22.80 -31.07
N HIS A 489 26.26 23.35 -32.13
CA HIS A 489 25.77 24.57 -32.78
C HIS A 489 25.23 24.28 -34.17
N PHE A 490 24.09 24.88 -34.48
CA PHE A 490 23.41 24.73 -35.76
C PHE A 490 23.55 26.02 -36.56
N ILE A 491 24.15 25.95 -37.74
CA ILE A 491 24.23 27.07 -38.68
C ILE A 491 23.37 26.72 -39.89
N GLN A 492 22.29 27.49 -40.07
CA GLN A 492 21.33 27.26 -41.13
C GLN A 492 21.89 27.77 -42.47
N SER A 493 21.96 26.88 -43.47
CA SER A 493 22.40 27.26 -44.82
C SER A 493 21.19 27.57 -45.71
N PRO A 494 21.35 28.42 -46.74
CA PRO A 494 20.26 28.77 -47.67
C PRO A 494 19.76 27.58 -48.54
N LEU A 495 20.46 26.43 -48.54
CA LEU A 495 20.23 25.30 -49.44
C LEU A 495 19.41 24.14 -48.84
N LYS A 496 18.64 24.37 -47.76
CA LYS A 496 17.94 23.31 -46.97
C LYS A 496 18.87 22.29 -46.28
N GLU A 497 20.18 22.54 -46.26
CA GLU A 497 21.14 21.80 -45.46
C GLU A 497 21.44 22.58 -44.17
N VAL A 498 21.68 21.88 -43.06
CA VAL A 498 22.14 22.52 -41.82
C VAL A 498 23.51 22.01 -41.46
N ASN A 499 24.40 22.96 -41.18
CA ASN A 499 25.75 22.67 -40.76
C ASN A 499 25.76 22.56 -39.23
N VAL A 500 25.94 21.34 -38.72
CA VAL A 500 26.01 21.02 -37.30
C VAL A 500 27.47 21.01 -36.88
N THR A 501 27.84 21.88 -35.95
CA THR A 501 29.22 21.97 -35.43
C THR A 501 29.28 21.44 -34.00
N ILE A 502 30.12 20.44 -33.78
CA ILE A 502 30.44 19.88 -32.46
C ILE A 502 31.61 20.67 -31.87
N TYR A 503 31.40 21.28 -30.72
CA TYR A 503 32.45 21.91 -29.93
C TYR A 503 32.83 21.02 -28.76
N THR A 504 34.14 20.80 -28.62
CA THR A 504 34.73 20.04 -27.50
C THR A 504 35.50 21.01 -26.62
N ASN A 505 34.93 21.44 -25.49
CA ASN A 505 35.66 22.23 -24.51
C ASN A 505 36.48 21.32 -23.55
N LEU A 506 37.26 20.43 -24.14
CA LEU A 506 38.10 19.46 -23.45
C LEU A 506 39.50 20.04 -23.28
N THR A 507 39.59 21.22 -22.68
CA THR A 507 40.83 22.00 -22.56
C THR A 507 41.80 21.46 -21.51
N GLU A 508 41.38 20.51 -20.66
CA GLU A 508 42.21 19.92 -19.59
C GLU A 508 42.76 18.51 -19.93
N LEU A 509 42.30 17.89 -21.02
CA LEU A 509 42.82 16.60 -21.46
C LEU A 509 44.11 16.81 -22.25
N ARG A 510 45.20 16.14 -21.85
CA ARG A 510 46.53 16.24 -22.48
C ARG A 510 46.59 15.71 -23.92
N GLU A 511 45.47 15.29 -24.51
CA GLU A 511 45.41 14.41 -25.68
C GLU A 511 44.32 14.88 -26.67
N GLU A 512 44.62 14.86 -27.98
CA GLU A 512 43.70 15.32 -29.04
C GLU A 512 42.65 14.24 -29.41
N PRO A 513 41.40 14.63 -29.70
CA PRO A 513 40.35 13.70 -30.11
C PRO A 513 40.63 13.06 -31.48
N THR A 514 40.47 11.73 -31.55
CA THR A 514 40.83 10.91 -32.72
C THR A 514 39.71 10.81 -33.75
N THR A 515 38.44 10.78 -33.33
CA THR A 515 37.30 10.65 -34.26
C THR A 515 36.04 11.32 -33.68
N CYS A 516 35.25 11.99 -34.51
CA CYS A 516 33.96 12.58 -34.14
C CYS A 516 32.87 11.97 -35.00
N ARG A 517 31.75 11.63 -34.36
CA ARG A 517 30.59 11.01 -35.01
C ARG A 517 29.33 11.76 -34.63
N LEU A 518 28.45 11.90 -35.60
CA LEU A 518 27.08 12.37 -35.39
C LEU A 518 26.12 11.26 -35.85
N LYS A 519 25.19 10.86 -34.99
CA LYS A 519 24.22 9.79 -35.24
C LYS A 519 22.80 10.26 -34.98
N ASN A 520 21.84 9.63 -35.65
CA ASN A 520 20.43 9.70 -35.26
C ASN A 520 20.19 8.76 -34.08
N THR A 521 19.59 9.25 -33.00
CA THR A 521 19.45 8.53 -31.72
C THR A 521 18.44 7.39 -31.79
N ILE A 522 17.41 7.53 -32.62
CA ILE A 522 16.30 6.57 -32.71
C ILE A 522 16.67 5.41 -33.64
N SER A 523 17.23 5.75 -34.82
CA SER A 523 17.60 4.75 -35.82
C SER A 523 19.01 4.18 -35.62
N ASP A 524 19.81 4.77 -34.72
CA ASP A 524 21.25 4.52 -34.55
C ASP A 524 22.05 4.64 -35.86
N ASN A 525 21.49 5.34 -36.85
CA ASN A 525 22.12 5.54 -38.15
C ASN A 525 23.18 6.64 -38.06
N MET A 526 24.37 6.35 -38.59
CA MET A 526 25.48 7.29 -38.66
C MET A 526 25.23 8.35 -39.73
N LEU A 527 25.23 9.63 -39.33
CA LEU A 527 25.00 10.78 -40.21
C LEU A 527 26.32 11.32 -40.78
N CYS A 528 27.33 11.46 -39.92
CA CYS A 528 28.67 11.90 -40.29
C CYS A 528 29.73 11.27 -39.38
N GLU A 529 30.93 11.05 -39.93
CA GLU A 529 32.12 10.61 -39.20
C GLU A 529 33.34 11.39 -39.71
N SER A 530 34.23 11.80 -38.80
CA SER A 530 35.46 12.50 -39.15
C SER A 530 36.52 11.52 -39.69
N LEU A 531 37.09 11.84 -40.85
CA LEU A 531 38.18 11.06 -41.47
C LEU A 531 39.57 11.47 -40.95
N THR A 532 39.65 12.57 -40.21
CA THR A 532 40.86 13.11 -39.58
C THR A 532 40.63 13.29 -38.08
N PRO A 533 41.71 13.40 -37.27
CA PRO A 533 41.60 13.86 -35.87
C PRO A 533 40.76 15.13 -35.80
N CYS A 534 39.89 15.20 -34.81
CA CYS A 534 38.95 16.30 -34.72
C CYS A 534 39.66 17.57 -34.25
N PRO A 535 39.47 18.71 -34.96
CA PRO A 535 39.75 19.99 -34.35
C PRO A 535 38.81 20.22 -33.16
N SER A 536 39.13 21.20 -32.30
CA SER A 536 38.27 21.63 -31.17
C SER A 536 36.83 22.03 -31.58
N SER A 537 36.62 22.27 -32.87
CA SER A 537 35.32 22.41 -33.53
C SER A 537 35.28 21.59 -34.82
N TRP A 538 34.32 20.67 -34.96
CA TRP A 538 34.12 19.86 -36.17
C TRP A 538 32.72 20.02 -36.72
N SER A 539 32.57 20.31 -38.01
CA SER A 539 31.28 20.55 -38.65
C SER A 539 30.85 19.42 -39.59
N CYS A 540 29.57 19.06 -39.55
CA CYS A 540 28.91 18.05 -40.36
C CYS A 540 27.66 18.64 -41.02
N LYS A 541 27.47 18.37 -42.32
CA LYS A 541 26.27 18.79 -43.05
C LYS A 541 25.20 17.72 -42.99
N VAL A 542 24.02 18.10 -42.51
CA VAL A 542 22.87 17.19 -42.33
C VAL A 542 21.67 17.72 -43.12
N GLN A 543 20.86 16.83 -43.69
CA GLN A 543 19.62 17.21 -44.37
C GLN A 543 18.53 17.63 -43.38
N ASN A 544 17.69 18.61 -43.76
CA ASN A 544 16.64 19.16 -42.90
C ASN A 544 15.63 18.13 -42.38
N GLU A 545 15.37 17.06 -43.15
CA GLU A 545 14.39 16.01 -42.81
C GLU A 545 14.81 15.16 -41.58
N TRP A 546 16.11 15.06 -41.30
CA TRP A 546 16.63 14.24 -40.19
C TRP A 546 16.73 14.98 -38.84
N MET A 547 16.42 16.29 -38.81
CA MET A 547 16.50 17.09 -37.58
C MET A 547 15.14 17.29 -36.87
N ALA A 548 14.12 16.55 -37.29
CA ALA A 548 12.95 16.30 -36.46
C ALA A 548 13.21 15.24 -35.38
N ASP A 549 14.30 14.46 -35.55
CA ASP A 549 14.68 13.36 -34.66
C ASP A 549 15.77 13.76 -33.66
N ASP A 550 15.86 13.02 -32.56
CA ASP A 550 16.88 13.19 -31.52
C ASP A 550 18.28 12.84 -32.08
N LEU A 551 19.32 13.62 -31.76
CA LEU A 551 20.70 13.43 -32.25
C LEU A 551 21.66 13.01 -31.13
N THR A 552 22.64 12.17 -31.45
CA THR A 552 23.72 11.79 -30.54
C THR A 552 25.06 12.22 -31.13
N ALA A 553 25.81 13.02 -30.38
CA ALA A 553 27.17 13.45 -30.70
C ALA A 553 28.17 12.59 -29.94
N GLU A 554 29.15 12.01 -30.61
CA GLU A 554 30.19 11.17 -30.01
C GLU A 554 31.58 11.67 -30.40
N VAL A 555 32.50 11.68 -29.43
CA VAL A 555 33.92 12.00 -29.64
C VAL A 555 34.76 10.89 -29.04
N LEU A 556 35.64 10.30 -29.86
CA LEU A 556 36.58 9.25 -29.46
C LEU A 556 37.94 9.83 -29.06
N ILE A 557 38.44 9.44 -27.89
CA ILE A 557 39.75 9.83 -27.34
C ILE A 557 40.43 8.58 -26.80
N ASN A 558 41.53 8.12 -27.43
CA ASN A 558 42.32 6.97 -26.97
C ASN A 558 41.48 5.78 -26.45
N ASN A 559 40.55 5.31 -27.29
CA ASN A 559 39.63 4.19 -27.00
C ASN A 559 38.48 4.49 -26.03
N ARG A 560 38.26 5.75 -25.63
CA ARG A 560 37.11 6.22 -24.85
C ARG A 560 36.14 6.98 -25.75
N THR A 561 34.85 6.78 -25.55
CA THR A 561 33.80 7.49 -26.28
C THR A 561 33.09 8.44 -25.33
N ILE A 562 33.20 9.73 -25.56
CA ILE A 562 32.38 10.74 -24.88
C ILE A 562 31.15 10.96 -25.75
N SER A 563 29.96 10.67 -25.23
CA SER A 563 28.71 10.83 -25.96
C SER A 563 27.78 11.82 -25.27
N GLU A 564 27.10 12.65 -26.05
CA GLU A 564 26.03 13.54 -25.58
C GLU A 564 24.78 13.35 -26.44
N ARG A 565 23.62 13.33 -25.78
CA ARG A 565 22.31 13.13 -26.43
C ARG A 565 21.50 14.41 -26.43
N TYR A 566 20.96 14.74 -27.60
CA TYR A 566 20.15 15.93 -27.84
C TYR A 566 18.75 15.53 -28.28
N GLN A 567 17.75 15.87 -27.48
CA GLN A 567 16.36 15.47 -27.71
C GLN A 567 15.52 16.65 -28.17
N PHE A 568 15.01 16.61 -29.40
CA PHE A 568 14.32 17.74 -30.04
C PHE A 568 12.81 17.52 -30.23
N ALA A 569 12.34 16.27 -30.15
CA ALA A 569 10.97 15.87 -30.46
C ALA A 569 9.88 16.59 -29.62
N ASN A 570 10.24 17.19 -28.47
CA ASN A 570 9.29 17.82 -27.54
C ASN A 570 9.45 19.34 -27.36
N CYS A 571 10.36 20.02 -28.08
CA CYS A 571 10.58 21.46 -27.91
C CYS A 571 9.29 22.30 -28.06
N VAL A 572 8.38 21.89 -28.94
CA VAL A 572 7.11 22.61 -29.23
C VAL A 572 6.12 22.52 -28.06
N LYS A 573 6.22 21.50 -27.19
CA LYS A 573 5.32 21.29 -26.04
C LYS A 573 5.70 22.16 -24.82
N MET A 574 6.93 22.65 -24.76
CA MET A 574 7.49 23.40 -23.61
C MET A 574 7.31 24.91 -23.77
N GLN A 575 6.06 25.39 -23.73
CA GLN A 575 5.71 26.80 -23.98
C GLN A 575 5.83 27.70 -22.74
N SER A 576 6.18 27.15 -21.57
CA SER A 576 6.00 27.81 -20.26
C SER A 576 7.16 28.68 -19.76
N SER A 577 8.41 28.46 -20.21
CA SER A 577 9.57 29.17 -19.66
C SER A 577 10.80 29.18 -20.60
N CYS A 578 11.46 30.35 -20.73
CA CYS A 578 12.74 30.53 -21.44
C CYS A 578 13.80 29.57 -20.91
N THR A 579 13.93 29.50 -19.58
CA THR A 579 14.99 28.72 -18.93
C THR A 579 14.76 27.23 -19.11
N GLU A 580 13.51 26.76 -19.06
CA GLU A 580 13.14 25.36 -19.28
C GLU A 580 13.33 24.92 -20.73
N CYS A 581 12.95 25.79 -21.67
CA CYS A 581 13.21 25.60 -23.09
C CYS A 581 14.72 25.45 -23.38
N VAL A 582 15.52 26.40 -22.89
CA VAL A 582 16.98 26.40 -23.12
C VAL A 582 17.67 25.24 -22.38
N ARG A 583 17.20 24.85 -21.18
CA ARG A 583 17.68 23.65 -20.45
C ARG A 583 17.49 22.35 -21.23
N SER A 584 16.46 22.29 -22.06
CA SER A 584 16.14 21.11 -22.88
C SER A 584 16.93 21.06 -24.20
N GLY A 585 17.80 22.03 -24.47
CA GLY A 585 18.58 22.10 -25.71
C GLY A 585 17.81 22.72 -26.89
N CYS A 586 16.69 23.39 -26.62
CA CYS A 586 15.85 24.08 -27.60
C CYS A 586 16.20 25.60 -27.66
N VAL A 587 15.64 26.31 -28.64
CA VAL A 587 15.80 27.77 -28.81
C VAL A 587 14.51 28.49 -28.44
N TRP A 588 14.62 29.52 -27.59
CA TRP A 588 13.48 30.36 -27.21
C TRP A 588 13.33 31.56 -28.15
N CYS A 589 12.20 31.62 -28.87
CA CYS A 589 11.89 32.76 -29.73
C CYS A 589 11.21 33.87 -28.92
N LYS A 590 11.99 34.89 -28.53
CA LYS A 590 11.52 36.03 -27.70
C LYS A 590 10.30 36.76 -28.25
N THR A 591 10.23 36.94 -29.56
CA THR A 591 9.13 37.67 -30.23
C THR A 591 7.81 36.90 -30.23
N GLU A 592 7.89 35.58 -30.23
CA GLU A 592 6.72 34.68 -30.27
C GLU A 592 6.38 34.10 -28.88
N SER A 593 7.26 34.28 -27.89
CA SER A 593 7.18 33.63 -26.57
C SER A 593 7.00 32.12 -26.67
N MET A 594 7.69 31.48 -27.61
CA MET A 594 7.56 30.05 -27.88
C MET A 594 8.93 29.37 -27.92
N CYS A 595 8.96 28.14 -27.41
CA CYS A 595 10.10 27.25 -27.53
C CYS A 595 10.05 26.50 -28.87
N ARG A 596 11.17 26.50 -29.59
CA ARG A 596 11.32 25.82 -30.88
C ARG A 596 12.58 24.97 -30.91
N SER A 597 12.63 23.98 -31.80
CA SER A 597 13.88 23.27 -32.05
C SER A 597 14.92 24.25 -32.61
N PRO A 598 16.23 24.03 -32.38
CA PRO A 598 17.30 24.93 -32.86
C PRO A 598 17.35 25.15 -34.38
N VAL A 599 16.57 24.37 -35.11
CA VAL A 599 16.55 24.29 -36.57
C VAL A 599 15.33 25.00 -37.17
N ALA A 600 14.30 25.20 -36.36
CA ALA A 600 13.14 25.99 -36.74
C ALA A 600 13.46 27.48 -36.52
N SER A 601 13.61 28.23 -37.61
CA SER A 601 13.94 29.66 -37.53
C SER A 601 12.87 30.42 -36.75
N CYS A 602 13.28 31.26 -35.79
CA CYS A 602 12.45 32.37 -35.34
C CYS A 602 12.31 33.34 -36.54
N THR A 603 11.13 33.91 -36.78
CA THR A 603 10.86 34.70 -38.00
C THR A 603 11.93 35.76 -38.29
N PRO A 604 12.29 35.99 -39.57
CA PRO A 604 13.43 36.83 -39.93
C PRO A 604 13.03 38.31 -39.95
N GLN A 605 13.46 39.06 -38.94
CA GLN A 605 13.68 40.50 -39.09
C GLN A 605 14.76 41.00 -38.13
N ASN A 606 15.96 40.43 -38.28
CA ASN A 606 17.27 41.09 -38.23
C ASN A 606 18.35 40.02 -37.98
N ASP A 607 19.40 40.10 -38.78
CA ASP A 607 20.53 39.19 -38.84
C ASP A 607 21.31 39.13 -37.53
N ALA A 608 21.12 38.05 -36.78
CA ALA A 608 22.12 37.26 -36.07
C ALA A 608 21.35 36.25 -35.21
N ALA A 609 21.68 34.96 -35.33
CA ALA A 609 21.30 33.98 -34.33
C ALA A 609 22.05 34.30 -33.02
N GLU A 610 21.61 35.33 -32.29
CA GLU A 610 22.02 35.52 -30.91
C GLU A 610 21.31 34.45 -30.08
N GLN A 611 22.05 33.38 -29.80
CA GLN A 611 21.73 32.40 -28.78
C GLN A 611 21.53 33.16 -27.47
N PHE A 612 20.27 33.38 -27.09
CA PHE A 612 19.94 34.29 -26.01
C PHE A 612 20.23 33.65 -24.66
N ASP A 613 21.09 34.30 -23.88
CA ASP A 613 21.35 33.95 -22.49
C ASP A 613 20.15 34.38 -21.63
N CYS A 614 19.33 33.43 -21.18
CA CYS A 614 18.19 33.72 -20.27
C CYS A 614 18.67 34.33 -18.92
N SER A 615 19.99 34.39 -18.65
CA SER A 615 20.59 35.01 -17.45
C SER A 615 20.54 36.55 -17.45
N LYS A 616 20.24 37.20 -18.58
CA LYS A 616 20.12 38.68 -18.67
C LYS A 616 18.72 39.23 -18.44
N ILE A 617 17.79 38.42 -17.90
CA ILE A 617 16.50 38.90 -17.40
C ILE A 617 16.64 39.13 -15.90
N GLY A 618 17.40 40.15 -15.55
CA GLY A 618 17.68 40.56 -14.18
C GLY A 618 18.74 41.64 -14.19
N THR A 619 18.47 42.74 -13.50
CA THR A 619 19.32 43.93 -13.34
C THR A 619 19.48 44.81 -14.58
N ASP A 620 18.45 45.61 -14.88
CA ASP A 620 18.65 46.99 -15.33
C ASP A 620 17.33 47.79 -15.16
N GLN A 621 17.07 48.23 -13.93
CA GLN A 621 16.34 49.48 -13.72
C GLN A 621 17.17 50.36 -12.80
N LYS A 622 17.88 51.30 -13.42
CA LYS A 622 18.48 52.45 -12.76
C LYS A 622 17.40 53.15 -11.94
N GLN A 623 17.72 53.37 -10.67
CA GLN A 623 17.02 54.32 -9.80
C GLN A 623 16.98 55.69 -10.49
N THR A 624 15.81 56.09 -10.97
CA THR A 624 15.46 57.49 -11.14
C THR A 624 14.45 57.83 -10.06
N SER A 625 14.96 58.44 -9.00
CA SER A 625 14.20 59.10 -7.96
C SER A 625 13.42 60.27 -8.56
N SER A 626 12.11 60.11 -8.70
CA SER A 626 11.18 61.24 -8.79
C SER A 626 9.89 60.85 -8.10
N SER A 627 9.72 61.29 -6.86
CA SER A 627 8.44 61.24 -6.15
C SER A 627 7.38 62.04 -6.91
N PRO A 628 6.21 61.47 -7.24
CA PRO A 628 5.02 62.24 -7.49
C PRO A 628 4.25 62.40 -6.16
N ASN A 629 3.82 63.64 -5.93
CA ASN A 629 3.03 64.05 -4.78
C ASN A 629 1.78 63.16 -4.57
N ILE A 630 1.60 62.74 -3.33
CA ILE A 630 0.39 62.11 -2.80
C ILE A 630 -0.72 63.17 -2.84
N GLY A 631 -1.65 62.99 -3.76
CA GLY A 631 -2.77 63.90 -3.96
C GLY A 631 -3.84 63.29 -4.85
N ASN A 632 -4.35 62.12 -4.46
CA ASN A 632 -5.73 61.65 -4.62
C ASN A 632 -5.82 60.19 -4.16
N ALA A 633 -6.72 59.89 -3.23
CA ALA A 633 -6.95 58.55 -2.72
C ALA A 633 -7.48 57.65 -3.85
N THR A 634 -6.57 56.94 -4.53
CA THR A 634 -6.93 55.79 -5.37
C THR A 634 -7.38 54.68 -4.45
N ALA A 635 -8.61 54.22 -4.64
CA ALA A 635 -9.18 53.15 -3.83
C ALA A 635 -8.33 51.87 -4.01
N PHE A 636 -7.70 51.40 -2.95
CA PHE A 636 -6.85 50.21 -2.98
C PHE A 636 -7.68 48.96 -3.34
N GLN A 637 -7.10 48.08 -4.16
CA GLN A 637 -7.71 46.80 -4.50
C GLN A 637 -7.51 45.82 -3.34
N VAL A 638 -8.58 45.15 -2.91
CA VAL A 638 -8.52 44.26 -1.75
C VAL A 638 -9.21 42.94 -2.07
N ILE A 639 -8.60 41.82 -1.67
CA ILE A 639 -9.22 40.51 -1.67
C ILE A 639 -9.84 40.27 -0.28
N ASN A 640 -11.14 40.00 -0.24
CA ASN A 640 -11.86 39.75 1.01
C ASN A 640 -12.05 38.26 1.29
N ALA A 641 -12.46 37.49 0.27
CA ALA A 641 -12.69 36.06 0.41
C ALA A 641 -12.49 35.33 -0.93
N ILE A 642 -12.23 34.04 -0.83
CA ILE A 642 -12.09 33.11 -1.95
C ILE A 642 -12.95 31.89 -1.71
N ASP A 643 -13.59 31.40 -2.77
CA ASP A 643 -14.46 30.24 -2.73
C ASP A 643 -14.21 29.30 -3.92
N PRO A 644 -13.79 28.05 -3.68
CA PRO A 644 -13.38 27.48 -2.40
C PRO A 644 -11.97 27.92 -1.96
N SER A 645 -11.69 27.90 -0.65
CA SER A 645 -10.35 28.19 -0.08
C SER A 645 -9.45 26.96 0.06
N ILE A 646 -10.01 25.76 -0.14
CA ILE A 646 -9.28 24.49 -0.13
C ILE A 646 -9.50 23.82 -1.49
N ILE A 647 -8.41 23.37 -2.12
CA ILE A 647 -8.43 22.78 -3.46
C ILE A 647 -7.47 21.58 -3.54
N SER A 648 -7.68 20.73 -4.55
CA SER A 648 -6.78 19.63 -4.85
C SER A 648 -5.42 20.11 -5.36
N ILE A 649 -4.37 19.31 -5.16
CA ILE A 649 -3.05 19.46 -5.81
C ILE A 649 -3.13 19.50 -7.35
N GLN A 650 -4.21 19.01 -7.94
CA GLN A 650 -4.47 19.09 -9.39
C GLN A 650 -4.96 20.47 -9.85
N GLY A 651 -5.15 21.42 -8.93
CA GLY A 651 -5.69 22.75 -9.22
C GLY A 651 -7.22 22.73 -9.35
N LYS A 652 -7.78 23.89 -9.72
CA LYS A 652 -9.23 24.05 -9.89
C LYS A 652 -9.52 25.13 -10.93
N THR A 653 -10.33 24.80 -11.93
CA THR A 653 -10.59 25.67 -13.08
C THR A 653 -11.55 26.82 -12.78
N LYS A 654 -12.42 26.67 -11.79
CA LYS A 654 -13.44 27.64 -11.40
C LYS A 654 -13.29 28.00 -9.94
N VAL A 655 -12.70 29.16 -9.68
CA VAL A 655 -12.53 29.72 -8.33
C VAL A 655 -12.98 31.16 -8.33
N ILE A 656 -13.82 31.51 -7.35
CA ILE A 656 -14.40 32.85 -7.24
C ILE A 656 -13.65 33.65 -6.20
N ILE A 657 -13.13 34.80 -6.59
CA ILE A 657 -12.50 35.76 -5.70
C ILE A 657 -13.47 36.92 -5.49
N THR A 658 -13.73 37.23 -4.22
CA THR A 658 -14.55 38.37 -3.81
C THR A 658 -13.68 39.42 -3.13
N GLY A 659 -13.95 40.70 -3.42
CA GLY A 659 -13.11 41.79 -2.98
C GLY A 659 -13.68 43.15 -3.35
N GLN A 660 -12.81 44.15 -3.46
CA GLN A 660 -13.19 45.53 -3.75
C GLN A 660 -12.24 46.16 -4.78
N ASN A 661 -12.80 47.01 -5.64
CA ASN A 661 -12.09 47.85 -6.61
C ASN A 661 -11.22 47.09 -7.62
N PHE A 662 -11.61 45.89 -8.04
CA PHE A 662 -10.91 45.18 -9.12
C PHE A 662 -11.00 45.97 -10.44
N THR A 663 -9.88 46.10 -11.16
CA THR A 663 -9.77 46.82 -12.45
C THR A 663 -9.19 45.91 -13.54
N GLU A 664 -9.24 46.29 -14.82
CA GLU A 664 -8.72 45.46 -15.93
C GLU A 664 -7.23 45.10 -15.79
N GLN A 665 -6.47 45.86 -15.00
CA GLN A 665 -5.04 45.64 -14.75
C GLN A 665 -4.77 44.84 -13.46
N THR A 666 -5.79 44.28 -12.79
CA THR A 666 -5.60 43.46 -11.59
C THR A 666 -4.77 42.21 -11.92
N LYS A 667 -3.52 42.18 -11.44
CA LYS A 667 -2.62 41.03 -11.52
C LYS A 667 -2.62 40.27 -10.20
N ILE A 668 -2.94 38.99 -10.26
CA ILE A 668 -3.05 38.13 -9.07
C ILE A 668 -1.82 37.24 -9.02
N LEU A 669 -1.16 37.22 -7.87
CA LEU A 669 0.01 36.38 -7.59
C LEU A 669 -0.36 35.31 -6.57
N LEU A 670 0.07 34.09 -6.85
CA LEU A 670 0.01 32.95 -5.95
C LEU A 670 1.42 32.64 -5.44
N ILE A 671 1.62 32.77 -4.13
CA ILE A 671 2.91 32.68 -3.45
C ILE A 671 2.86 31.53 -2.45
N GLY A 672 3.62 30.47 -2.69
CA GLY A 672 3.75 29.33 -1.78
C GLY A 672 4.99 29.45 -0.90
N THR A 673 5.76 28.36 -0.84
CA THR A 673 7.09 28.31 -0.25
C THR A 673 7.97 29.48 -0.72
N SER A 674 8.62 30.17 0.22
CA SER A 674 9.27 31.47 -0.06
C SER A 674 10.45 31.41 -1.04
N SER A 675 11.07 30.24 -1.23
CA SER A 675 12.16 30.04 -2.19
C SER A 675 11.68 29.69 -3.60
N CYS A 676 10.38 29.44 -3.79
CA CYS A 676 9.78 29.18 -5.09
C CYS A 676 9.30 30.50 -5.73
N PRO A 677 9.40 30.65 -7.06
CA PRO A 677 8.94 31.85 -7.75
C PRO A 677 7.40 32.00 -7.63
N PRO A 678 6.88 33.22 -7.45
CA PRO A 678 5.44 33.46 -7.42
C PRO A 678 4.81 33.18 -8.79
N VAL A 679 3.63 32.57 -8.78
CA VAL A 679 2.89 32.22 -10.01
C VAL A 679 1.85 33.30 -10.30
N GLU A 680 1.92 33.90 -11.48
CA GLU A 680 0.90 34.86 -11.95
C GLU A 680 -0.35 34.10 -12.43
N ILE A 681 -1.51 34.48 -11.89
CA ILE A 681 -2.80 33.87 -12.18
C ILE A 681 -3.60 34.77 -13.11
N ASN A 682 -3.98 34.22 -14.27
CA ASN A 682 -4.81 34.91 -15.22
C ASN A 682 -6.28 34.90 -14.78
N VAL A 683 -6.92 36.07 -14.84
CA VAL A 683 -8.35 36.23 -14.59
C VAL A 683 -9.12 35.67 -15.79
N THR A 684 -9.99 34.68 -15.56
CA THR A 684 -10.75 34.00 -16.63
C THR A 684 -12.00 34.79 -16.99
N SER A 685 -12.74 35.26 -16.00
CA SER A 685 -13.94 36.05 -16.19
C SER A 685 -14.09 37.11 -15.09
N ARG A 686 -14.74 38.23 -15.43
CA ARG A 686 -15.05 39.31 -14.48
C ARG A 686 -16.55 39.49 -14.41
N PHE A 687 -17.12 39.29 -13.22
CA PHE A 687 -18.54 39.51 -13.00
C PHE A 687 -18.83 40.93 -12.51
N SER A 688 -17.93 41.53 -11.72
CA SER A 688 -18.06 42.90 -11.21
C SER A 688 -16.70 43.48 -10.79
N ASN A 689 -16.70 44.73 -10.31
CA ASN A 689 -15.55 45.33 -9.62
C ASN A 689 -15.29 44.71 -8.22
N THR A 690 -16.09 43.73 -7.81
CA THR A 690 -16.00 43.02 -6.52
C THR A 690 -15.88 41.51 -6.66
N ARG A 691 -16.06 40.94 -7.86
CA ARG A 691 -16.10 39.49 -8.07
C ARG A 691 -15.39 39.09 -9.37
N LEU A 692 -14.37 38.25 -9.22
CA LEU A 692 -13.55 37.69 -10.30
C LEU A 692 -13.65 36.17 -10.31
N GLU A 693 -13.52 35.57 -11.49
CA GLU A 693 -13.28 34.14 -11.67
C GLU A 693 -11.83 33.95 -12.11
N VAL A 694 -11.18 32.95 -11.53
CA VAL A 694 -9.81 32.55 -11.86
C VAL A 694 -9.72 31.04 -11.98
N SER A 695 -8.69 30.59 -12.71
CA SER A 695 -8.29 29.17 -12.76
C SER A 695 -6.98 29.01 -12.00
N LEU A 696 -6.97 28.20 -10.96
CA LEU A 696 -5.78 27.89 -10.18
C LEU A 696 -5.08 26.65 -10.77
N PRO A 697 -3.77 26.73 -11.07
CA PRO A 697 -3.02 25.63 -11.68
C PRO A 697 -2.73 24.51 -10.67
N PRO A 698 -2.31 23.32 -11.13
CA PRO A 698 -1.75 22.28 -10.27
C PRO A 698 -0.59 22.80 -9.41
N GLY A 699 -0.41 22.25 -8.22
CA GLY A 699 0.58 22.72 -7.28
C GLY A 699 0.95 21.71 -6.21
N LEU A 700 2.00 22.02 -5.46
CA LEU A 700 2.44 21.24 -4.31
C LEU A 700 1.42 21.32 -3.17
N LYS A 701 1.42 20.29 -2.32
CA LYS A 701 0.58 20.18 -1.13
C LYS A 701 1.06 21.13 -0.03
N GLU A 702 0.66 22.39 -0.14
CA GLU A 702 1.02 23.45 0.79
C GLU A 702 -0.11 24.48 0.90
N THR A 703 -0.09 25.27 1.97
CA THR A 703 -0.90 26.48 2.03
C THR A 703 -0.15 27.62 1.34
N LYS A 704 -0.78 28.20 0.31
CA LYS A 704 -0.27 29.32 -0.48
C LYS A 704 -1.01 30.61 -0.12
N THR A 705 -0.37 31.74 -0.38
CA THR A 705 -0.94 33.08 -0.27
C THR A 705 -1.34 33.58 -1.65
N LEU A 706 -2.57 34.05 -1.79
CA LEU A 706 -3.04 34.75 -2.98
C LEU A 706 -3.14 36.25 -2.70
N CYS A 707 -2.52 37.08 -3.54
CA CYS A 707 -2.60 38.54 -3.39
C CYS A 707 -2.52 39.28 -4.73
N ILE A 708 -2.74 40.59 -4.66
CA ILE A 708 -2.70 41.48 -5.82
C ILE A 708 -1.31 42.12 -5.91
N ASN A 709 -0.73 42.13 -7.10
CA ASN A 709 0.53 42.82 -7.39
C ASN A 709 0.28 44.32 -7.60
N PHE A 710 0.96 45.17 -6.83
CA PHE A 710 0.93 46.63 -6.98
C PHE A 710 2.29 47.10 -7.51
N ASP A 711 2.42 47.34 -8.82
CA ASP A 711 3.54 48.05 -9.46
C ASP A 711 4.95 47.83 -8.85
N GLY A 712 5.31 46.58 -8.53
CA GLY A 712 6.64 46.21 -8.03
C GLY A 712 6.83 46.25 -6.50
N GLU A 713 5.79 46.53 -5.71
CA GLU A 713 5.82 46.42 -4.24
C GLU A 713 5.34 45.05 -3.72
N LYS A 714 5.76 44.74 -2.48
CA LYS A 714 5.44 43.48 -1.79
C LYS A 714 3.93 43.33 -1.55
N CYS A 715 3.45 42.10 -1.71
CA CYS A 715 2.13 41.60 -1.35
C CYS A 715 1.68 42.08 0.06
N LEU A 716 0.80 43.08 0.15
CA LEU A 716 0.39 43.74 1.42
C LEU A 716 -0.76 43.04 2.15
N GLN A 717 -1.72 42.47 1.40
CA GLN A 717 -2.87 41.72 1.93
C GLN A 717 -3.14 40.51 1.05
N GLY A 718 -2.92 39.32 1.61
CA GLY A 718 -3.14 38.06 0.92
C GLY A 718 -4.06 37.13 1.68
N ILE A 719 -4.78 36.29 0.95
CA ILE A 719 -5.66 35.26 1.51
C ILE A 719 -4.99 33.89 1.37
N ALA A 720 -5.16 33.03 2.38
CA ALA A 720 -4.61 31.69 2.36
C ALA A 720 -5.48 30.75 1.51
N ILE A 721 -4.82 29.91 0.70
CA ILE A 721 -5.44 28.84 -0.10
C ILE A 721 -4.67 27.55 0.20
N SER A 722 -5.37 26.48 0.58
CA SER A 722 -4.71 25.21 0.90
C SER A 722 -4.84 24.22 -0.24
N TYR A 723 -3.69 23.74 -0.73
CA TYR A 723 -3.60 22.63 -1.67
C TYR A 723 -3.50 21.32 -0.88
N ILE A 724 -4.46 20.43 -1.07
CA ILE A 724 -4.53 19.13 -0.40
C ILE A 724 -4.53 18.00 -1.43
N SER A 725 -4.26 16.77 -1.00
CA SER A 725 -4.26 15.61 -1.91
C SER A 725 -5.63 15.34 -2.53
N VAL A 726 -5.62 14.52 -3.57
CA VAL A 726 -6.84 14.01 -4.21
C VAL A 726 -7.72 13.26 -3.19
N PRO A 727 -9.05 13.26 -3.36
CA PRO A 727 -9.95 12.58 -2.43
C PRO A 727 -9.68 11.08 -2.40
N GLN A 728 -9.80 10.48 -1.22
CA GLN A 728 -9.68 9.03 -1.03
C GLN A 728 -11.03 8.46 -0.61
N CYS A 729 -11.38 7.29 -1.13
CA CYS A 729 -12.62 6.57 -0.83
C CYS A 729 -12.30 5.25 -0.15
N TYR A 730 -12.82 5.05 1.06
CA TYR A 730 -12.57 3.85 1.86
C TYR A 730 -13.71 2.84 1.75
N GLN A 731 -14.95 3.30 1.84
CA GLN A 731 -16.14 2.45 1.77
C GLN A 731 -17.40 3.25 1.45
N ILE A 732 -18.44 2.57 0.98
CA ILE A 732 -19.80 3.11 0.89
C ILE A 732 -20.75 2.33 1.80
N SER A 733 -21.68 3.04 2.43
CA SER A 733 -22.69 2.45 3.29
C SER A 733 -24.06 3.13 3.08
N PRO A 734 -25.14 2.38 2.85
CA PRO A 734 -25.21 0.93 2.60
C PRO A 734 -24.73 0.54 1.19
N LYS A 735 -24.30 -0.72 1.00
CA LYS A 735 -23.81 -1.24 -0.30
C LYS A 735 -24.91 -1.65 -1.28
N LYS A 736 -26.16 -1.68 -0.84
CA LYS A 736 -27.33 -2.11 -1.61
C LYS A 736 -28.41 -1.03 -1.64
N THR A 737 -29.15 -0.91 -2.72
CA THR A 737 -30.29 0.00 -2.87
C THR A 737 -31.39 -0.62 -3.74
N TRP A 738 -32.54 0.02 -3.87
CA TRP A 738 -33.68 -0.44 -4.67
C TRP A 738 -33.81 0.35 -5.99
N VAL A 739 -34.39 -0.27 -7.02
CA VAL A 739 -34.53 0.32 -8.37
C VAL A 739 -35.30 1.65 -8.38
N SER A 740 -36.30 1.83 -7.52
CA SER A 740 -36.99 3.12 -7.39
C SER A 740 -36.09 4.27 -6.88
N GLY A 741 -34.92 3.97 -6.30
CA GLY A 741 -33.96 4.97 -5.84
C GLY A 741 -34.46 5.83 -4.67
N GLY A 742 -33.67 6.84 -4.30
CA GLY A 742 -33.94 7.74 -3.17
C GLY A 742 -33.44 7.23 -1.81
N ARG A 743 -32.68 6.12 -1.79
CA ARG A 743 -31.92 5.70 -0.61
C ARG A 743 -30.73 6.63 -0.39
N LYS A 744 -30.50 7.08 0.85
CA LYS A 744 -29.33 7.88 1.23
C LYS A 744 -28.11 6.97 1.34
N ILE A 745 -27.10 7.21 0.52
CA ILE A 745 -25.82 6.50 0.51
C ILE A 745 -24.75 7.43 1.07
N ILE A 746 -23.95 6.92 2.01
CA ILE A 746 -22.85 7.61 2.67
C ILE A 746 -21.53 7.05 2.12
N VAL A 747 -20.72 7.93 1.55
CA VAL A 747 -19.34 7.66 1.15
C VAL A 747 -18.42 8.04 2.31
N HIS A 748 -17.63 7.08 2.78
CA HIS A 748 -16.60 7.28 3.78
C HIS A 748 -15.24 7.42 3.09
N GLY A 749 -14.46 8.42 3.48
CA GLY A 749 -13.22 8.73 2.82
C GLY A 749 -12.41 9.81 3.52
N LYS A 750 -11.51 10.43 2.77
CA LYS A 750 -10.70 11.57 3.18
C LYS A 750 -10.71 12.61 2.06
N ASN A 751 -10.65 13.89 2.44
CA ASN A 751 -10.70 15.02 1.51
C ASN A 751 -11.95 15.02 0.61
N LEU A 752 -13.10 14.56 1.12
CA LEU A 752 -14.34 14.49 0.32
C LEU A 752 -14.97 15.87 0.04
N HIS A 753 -14.62 16.89 0.82
CA HIS A 753 -15.13 18.25 0.67
C HIS A 753 -14.65 18.99 -0.60
N ILE A 754 -13.58 18.51 -1.25
CA ILE A 754 -13.05 19.11 -2.50
C ILE A 754 -13.63 18.50 -3.78
N ILE A 755 -14.52 17.49 -3.65
CA ILE A 755 -15.14 16.81 -4.79
C ILE A 755 -16.01 17.79 -5.58
N ASP A 756 -15.85 17.82 -6.89
CA ASP A 756 -16.67 18.68 -7.75
C ASP A 756 -18.04 18.05 -8.03
N HIS A 757 -18.07 16.73 -8.31
CA HIS A 757 -19.30 15.96 -8.47
C HIS A 757 -19.03 14.45 -8.36
N LEU A 758 -20.11 13.67 -8.22
CA LEU A 758 -20.07 12.21 -8.17
C LEU A 758 -20.76 11.64 -9.41
N SER A 759 -20.22 10.55 -9.95
CA SER A 759 -20.85 9.81 -11.05
C SER A 759 -21.04 8.34 -10.68
N ILE A 760 -22.12 7.76 -11.17
CA ILE A 760 -22.43 6.34 -11.04
C ILE A 760 -22.44 5.75 -12.44
N SER A 761 -21.60 4.76 -12.67
CA SER A 761 -21.34 4.18 -13.99
C SER A 761 -21.67 2.70 -14.03
N HIS A 762 -22.19 2.22 -15.17
CA HIS A 762 -22.40 0.80 -15.44
C HIS A 762 -21.98 0.51 -16.89
N PRO A 763 -21.44 -0.67 -17.23
CA PRO A 763 -20.89 -0.94 -18.57
C PRO A 763 -21.84 -0.71 -19.76
N LYS A 764 -23.16 -0.68 -19.51
CA LYS A 764 -24.21 -0.48 -20.52
C LYS A 764 -24.94 0.87 -20.42
N ILE A 765 -24.68 1.65 -19.37
CA ILE A 765 -25.39 2.91 -19.07
C ILE A 765 -24.33 4.00 -18.88
N THR A 766 -24.42 5.05 -19.68
CA THR A 766 -23.55 6.23 -19.60
C THR A 766 -23.53 6.84 -18.20
N ASP A 767 -22.35 7.30 -17.79
CA ASP A 767 -22.07 7.92 -16.48
C ASP A 767 -23.14 8.96 -16.13
N LEU A 768 -23.87 8.70 -15.04
CA LEU A 768 -24.89 9.62 -14.56
C LEU A 768 -24.25 10.59 -13.56
N HIS A 769 -24.12 11.86 -13.95
CA HIS A 769 -23.57 12.90 -13.08
C HIS A 769 -24.66 13.43 -12.12
N LYS A 770 -24.35 13.47 -10.82
CA LYS A 770 -25.23 14.11 -9.83
C LYS A 770 -24.44 15.17 -9.06
N LEU A 771 -25.03 16.35 -8.87
CA LEU A 771 -24.51 17.34 -7.93
C LEU A 771 -24.64 16.77 -6.52
N VAL A 772 -23.53 16.69 -5.80
CA VAL A 772 -23.49 16.24 -4.41
C VAL A 772 -22.95 17.39 -3.58
N ASP A 773 -23.67 17.75 -2.52
CA ASP A 773 -23.21 18.73 -1.55
C ASP A 773 -22.39 18.02 -0.48
N CYS A 774 -21.11 17.77 -0.77
CA CYS A 774 -20.13 17.25 0.19
C CYS A 774 -19.51 18.38 1.04
N SER A 775 -19.95 19.64 0.88
CA SER A 775 -19.19 20.84 1.28
C SER A 775 -18.99 20.99 2.79
N ASN A 776 -19.70 20.19 3.61
CA ASN A 776 -19.73 20.35 5.06
C ASN A 776 -18.88 19.33 5.83
N ASN A 777 -18.30 18.31 5.19
CA ASN A 777 -17.54 17.28 5.91
C ASN A 777 -16.38 16.70 5.08
N GLU A 778 -15.20 16.64 5.68
CA GLU A 778 -13.98 16.14 5.04
C GLU A 778 -13.95 14.62 4.85
N THR A 779 -14.71 13.89 5.68
CA THR A 779 -14.62 12.42 5.78
C THR A 779 -15.87 11.68 5.32
N LEU A 780 -17.01 12.36 5.31
CA LEU A 780 -18.30 11.78 4.94
C LEU A 780 -18.95 12.62 3.85
N CYS A 781 -19.37 11.98 2.76
CA CYS A 781 -20.22 12.62 1.77
C CYS A 781 -21.49 11.80 1.52
N GLN A 782 -22.64 12.48 1.49
CA GLN A 782 -23.94 11.82 1.34
C GLN A 782 -24.57 12.17 -0.01
N PHE A 783 -25.08 11.16 -0.71
CA PHE A 783 -25.89 11.34 -1.92
C PHE A 783 -27.10 10.40 -1.92
N GLU A 784 -28.15 10.76 -2.66
CA GLU A 784 -29.30 9.87 -2.85
C GLU A 784 -29.13 9.03 -4.12
N SER A 785 -29.37 7.72 -4.01
CA SER A 785 -29.32 6.78 -5.14
C SER A 785 -30.29 7.19 -6.26
N PRO A 786 -29.86 7.24 -7.54
CA PRO A 786 -30.72 7.54 -8.67
C PRO A 786 -31.75 6.43 -8.94
N VAL A 787 -32.80 6.80 -9.68
CA VAL A 787 -33.88 5.91 -10.12
C VAL A 787 -33.43 5.14 -11.36
N PHE A 788 -33.63 3.82 -11.38
CA PHE A 788 -33.42 2.96 -12.54
C PHE A 788 -34.66 2.10 -12.83
N GLY A 789 -34.75 1.55 -14.03
CA GLY A 789 -35.82 0.63 -14.40
C GLY A 789 -35.67 -0.74 -13.74
N SER A 790 -36.75 -1.53 -13.72
CA SER A 790 -36.72 -2.91 -13.21
C SER A 790 -35.80 -3.83 -14.02
N GLU A 791 -35.45 -3.49 -15.26
CA GLU A 791 -34.48 -4.21 -16.09
C GLU A 791 -33.06 -4.16 -15.52
N GLN A 792 -32.76 -3.16 -14.69
CA GLN A 792 -31.45 -2.97 -14.05
C GLN A 792 -31.35 -3.61 -12.66
N ALA A 793 -32.36 -4.36 -12.22
CA ALA A 793 -32.30 -5.09 -10.96
C ALA A 793 -31.21 -6.18 -10.99
N LYS A 794 -30.51 -6.34 -9.86
CA LYS A 794 -29.34 -7.22 -9.65
C LYS A 794 -28.09 -6.84 -10.47
N GLN A 795 -27.96 -5.56 -10.83
CA GLN A 795 -26.77 -5.02 -11.49
C GLN A 795 -25.89 -4.26 -10.49
N ILE A 796 -24.58 -4.28 -10.73
CA ILE A 796 -23.55 -3.67 -9.89
C ILE A 796 -23.05 -2.39 -10.57
N PHE A 797 -23.19 -1.26 -9.89
CA PHE A 797 -22.78 0.04 -10.41
C PHE A 797 -21.49 0.51 -9.71
N GLN A 798 -20.59 1.10 -10.49
CA GLN A 798 -19.33 1.65 -10.01
C GLN A 798 -19.52 3.12 -9.62
N VAL A 799 -19.26 3.45 -8.36
CA VAL A 799 -19.25 4.83 -7.87
C VAL A 799 -17.89 5.45 -8.16
N LYS A 800 -17.87 6.65 -8.73
CA LYS A 800 -16.65 7.42 -9.01
C LYS A 800 -16.78 8.86 -8.50
N LEU A 801 -15.72 9.38 -7.89
CA LEU A 801 -15.59 10.74 -7.40
C LEU A 801 -14.77 11.56 -8.39
N HIS A 802 -15.24 12.74 -8.78
CA HIS A 802 -14.57 13.59 -9.76
C HIS A 802 -13.98 14.84 -9.10
N THR A 803 -12.71 15.11 -9.38
CA THR A 803 -12.00 16.35 -9.01
C THR A 803 -11.24 16.89 -10.22
N GLY A 804 -11.77 17.93 -10.85
CA GLY A 804 -11.27 18.44 -12.13
C GLY A 804 -11.29 17.36 -13.22
N ALA A 805 -10.11 16.96 -13.69
CA ALA A 805 -9.91 15.90 -14.70
C ALA A 805 -9.60 14.52 -14.09
N THR A 806 -9.55 14.41 -12.75
CA THR A 806 -9.15 13.17 -12.07
C THR A 806 -10.37 12.40 -11.58
N GLU A 807 -10.41 11.11 -11.89
CA GLU A 807 -11.44 10.18 -11.43
C GLU A 807 -10.89 9.25 -10.34
N VAL A 808 -11.57 9.21 -9.19
CA VAL A 808 -11.25 8.29 -8.08
C VAL A 808 -12.35 7.24 -7.97
N TYR A 809 -11.97 5.97 -7.95
CA TYR A 809 -12.89 4.84 -7.87
C TYR A 809 -13.21 4.51 -6.41
N CYS A 810 -14.51 4.36 -6.11
CA CYS A 810 -15.02 3.91 -4.82
C CYS A 810 -15.44 2.42 -4.85
N ASP A 811 -16.01 1.93 -3.74
CA ASP A 811 -16.77 0.68 -3.72
C ASP A 811 -17.97 0.69 -4.70
N THR A 812 -18.48 -0.50 -5.00
CA THR A 812 -19.62 -0.70 -5.91
C THR A 812 -20.97 -0.71 -5.19
N LEU A 813 -22.00 -0.16 -5.82
CA LEU A 813 -23.38 -0.11 -5.32
C LEU A 813 -24.27 -1.11 -6.09
N GLU A 814 -24.92 -2.02 -5.37
CA GLU A 814 -25.81 -3.03 -5.96
C GLU A 814 -27.28 -2.56 -5.94
N TYR A 815 -27.97 -2.65 -7.08
CA TYR A 815 -29.40 -2.33 -7.20
C TYR A 815 -30.26 -3.59 -7.14
N LEU A 816 -31.24 -3.64 -6.24
CA LEU A 816 -32.20 -4.73 -6.06
C LEU A 816 -33.63 -4.31 -6.43
N LEU A 817 -34.55 -5.27 -6.54
CA LEU A 817 -35.97 -4.98 -6.78
C LEU A 817 -36.61 -4.25 -5.59
N ASP A 818 -37.64 -3.46 -5.86
CA ASP A 818 -38.41 -2.77 -4.81
C ASP A 818 -39.11 -3.79 -3.88
N PRO A 819 -39.22 -3.50 -2.57
CA PRO A 819 -39.82 -4.42 -1.59
C PRO A 819 -41.33 -4.57 -1.79
N GLN A 820 -41.86 -5.79 -1.61
CA GLN A 820 -43.29 -6.09 -1.76
C GLN A 820 -44.01 -6.21 -0.41
N PHE A 821 -45.12 -5.47 -0.27
CA PHE A 821 -45.98 -5.45 0.92
C PHE A 821 -47.33 -6.10 0.61
N THR A 822 -47.73 -7.11 1.38
CA THR A 822 -48.86 -7.99 1.05
C THR A 822 -50.17 -7.61 1.72
N SER A 823 -50.17 -7.49 3.05
CA SER A 823 -51.40 -7.22 3.83
C SER A 823 -51.11 -6.45 5.12
N TYR A 824 -52.15 -5.89 5.73
CA TYR A 824 -52.07 -5.36 7.10
C TYR A 824 -53.18 -5.92 8.00
N SER A 825 -52.85 -6.08 9.28
CA SER A 825 -53.78 -6.43 10.36
C SER A 825 -53.62 -5.48 11.55
N VAL A 826 -54.73 -5.21 12.25
CA VAL A 826 -54.75 -4.34 13.44
C VAL A 826 -54.73 -5.23 14.69
N LEU A 827 -53.64 -5.16 15.46
CA LEU A 827 -53.50 -5.85 16.73
C LEU A 827 -54.10 -4.99 17.85
N ARG A 828 -55.08 -5.52 18.58
CA ARG A 828 -55.73 -4.80 19.68
C ARG A 828 -54.84 -4.84 20.92
N THR A 829 -54.38 -3.69 21.39
CA THR A 829 -53.69 -3.50 22.67
C THR A 829 -54.70 -3.17 23.79
N ALA A 830 -54.33 -3.46 25.04
CA ALA A 830 -55.20 -3.25 26.21
C ALA A 830 -55.40 -1.77 26.59
N GLU A 831 -54.61 -0.86 26.02
CA GLU A 831 -54.73 0.59 26.19
C GLU A 831 -55.58 1.22 25.08
N GLU A 832 -56.59 2.01 25.46
CA GLU A 832 -57.67 2.48 24.57
C GLU A 832 -57.27 3.58 23.56
N SER A 833 -56.06 4.16 23.67
CA SER A 833 -55.62 5.33 22.89
C SER A 833 -54.67 5.04 21.71
N GLU A 834 -54.23 3.80 21.50
CA GLU A 834 -53.19 3.48 20.51
C GLU A 834 -53.51 2.21 19.72
N SER A 835 -53.26 2.23 18.41
CA SER A 835 -53.43 1.08 17.51
C SER A 835 -52.07 0.55 17.07
N LEU A 836 -51.80 -0.74 17.35
CA LEU A 836 -50.62 -1.43 16.83
C LEU A 836 -50.97 -2.08 15.48
N LEU A 837 -50.29 -1.67 14.41
CA LEU A 837 -50.45 -2.24 13.07
C LEU A 837 -49.33 -3.26 12.80
N LYS A 838 -49.72 -4.40 12.24
CA LYS A 838 -48.81 -5.40 11.70
C LYS A 838 -48.94 -5.40 10.18
N ILE A 839 -47.89 -4.98 9.48
CA ILE A 839 -47.79 -5.00 8.02
C ILE A 839 -46.94 -6.20 7.62
N THR A 840 -47.43 -7.05 6.72
CA THR A 840 -46.69 -8.20 6.18
C THR A 840 -45.98 -7.82 4.88
N LYS A 841 -44.74 -8.28 4.74
CA LYS A 841 -43.89 -8.08 3.56
C LYS A 841 -43.21 -9.37 3.15
N GLU A 842 -42.82 -9.46 1.88
CA GLU A 842 -41.96 -10.53 1.39
C GLU A 842 -40.52 -10.37 1.91
N LYS A 843 -39.77 -11.48 1.96
CA LYS A 843 -38.37 -11.45 2.39
C LYS A 843 -37.52 -10.79 1.29
N ASP A 844 -36.77 -9.77 1.68
CA ASP A 844 -35.81 -9.03 0.85
C ASP A 844 -34.44 -8.96 1.53
N ASP A 845 -33.39 -8.67 0.74
CA ASP A 845 -31.99 -8.53 1.19
C ASP A 845 -31.55 -7.05 1.16
N LEU A 846 -32.49 -6.13 1.44
CA LEU A 846 -32.29 -4.68 1.37
C LEU A 846 -31.78 -4.05 2.68
N ASP A 847 -31.82 -4.79 3.79
CA ASP A 847 -31.43 -4.32 5.14
C ASP A 847 -32.01 -2.92 5.45
N ILE A 848 -33.36 -2.82 5.35
CA ILE A 848 -34.09 -1.56 5.51
C ILE A 848 -34.06 -1.13 6.98
N GLU A 849 -33.56 0.07 7.23
CA GLU A 849 -33.55 0.65 8.58
C GLU A 849 -34.84 1.41 8.90
N ALA A 850 -35.17 1.54 10.19
CA ALA A 850 -36.38 2.23 10.64
C ALA A 850 -36.40 3.73 10.23
N MET A 851 -35.24 4.35 10.04
CA MET A 851 -35.13 5.75 9.60
C MET A 851 -35.40 5.94 8.10
N GLU A 852 -35.35 4.86 7.31
CA GLU A 852 -35.56 4.87 5.86
C GLU A 852 -37.04 4.66 5.46
N LEU A 853 -37.87 4.23 6.42
CA LEU A 853 -39.26 3.84 6.20
C LEU A 853 -40.23 4.89 6.78
N GLU A 854 -41.16 5.33 5.95
CA GLU A 854 -42.24 6.24 6.35
C GLU A 854 -43.59 5.54 6.12
N VAL A 855 -44.30 5.23 7.21
CA VAL A 855 -45.63 4.60 7.14
C VAL A 855 -46.70 5.62 7.52
N LEU A 856 -47.65 5.83 6.60
CA LEU A 856 -48.76 6.76 6.76
C LEU A 856 -50.08 5.97 6.84
N VAL A 857 -50.82 6.16 7.92
CA VAL A 857 -52.15 5.58 8.12
C VAL A 857 -53.19 6.65 7.84
N MET A 858 -54.10 6.38 6.91
CA MET A 858 -55.15 7.33 6.52
C MET A 858 -56.42 7.10 7.35
N TYR A 859 -56.76 8.06 8.20
CA TYR A 859 -58.04 8.12 8.91
C TYR A 859 -58.89 9.23 8.33
N MET A 860 -60.07 8.93 7.79
CA MET A 860 -60.95 9.93 7.15
C MET A 860 -60.21 10.82 6.14
N ASP A 861 -59.36 10.21 5.30
CA ASP A 861 -58.48 10.87 4.32
C ASP A 861 -57.43 11.84 4.88
N LYS A 862 -57.17 11.81 6.20
CA LYS A 862 -56.05 12.54 6.83
C LYS A 862 -54.87 11.61 7.16
N PRO A 863 -53.64 11.93 6.71
CA PRO A 863 -52.47 11.11 6.97
C PRO A 863 -52.01 11.27 8.42
N HIS A 864 -51.85 10.15 9.13
CA HIS A 864 -51.23 10.09 10.45
C HIS A 864 -49.98 9.23 10.35
N GLN A 865 -48.87 9.74 10.88
CA GLN A 865 -47.59 9.03 10.84
C GLN A 865 -47.61 7.86 11.84
N CYS A 866 -47.17 6.68 11.39
CA CYS A 866 -46.99 5.51 12.25
C CYS A 866 -45.55 5.47 12.77
N VAL A 867 -45.37 5.38 14.08
CA VAL A 867 -44.06 5.24 14.71
C VAL A 867 -43.66 3.76 14.68
N ILE A 868 -42.61 3.44 13.93
CA ILE A 868 -42.12 2.06 13.78
C ILE A 868 -41.56 1.56 15.11
N GLN A 869 -41.95 0.35 15.51
CA GLN A 869 -41.51 -0.31 16.73
C GLN A 869 -40.46 -1.38 16.45
N ASN A 870 -40.70 -2.20 15.43
CA ASN A 870 -39.80 -3.29 15.07
C ASN A 870 -39.97 -3.64 13.59
N ILE A 871 -38.85 -3.96 12.93
CA ILE A 871 -38.80 -4.43 11.54
C ILE A 871 -38.17 -5.81 11.58
N SER A 872 -38.91 -6.80 11.09
CA SER A 872 -38.37 -8.13 10.79
C SER A 872 -38.32 -8.33 9.27
N SER A 873 -37.69 -9.41 8.84
CA SER A 873 -37.58 -9.75 7.42
C SER A 873 -38.92 -9.93 6.70
N THR A 874 -40.01 -10.21 7.43
CA THR A 874 -41.35 -10.44 6.86
C THR A 874 -42.46 -9.60 7.49
N THR A 875 -42.19 -8.85 8.56
CA THR A 875 -43.23 -8.07 9.25
C THR A 875 -42.71 -6.74 9.75
N ILE A 876 -43.53 -5.70 9.63
CA ILE A 876 -43.28 -4.38 10.19
C ILE A 876 -44.35 -4.10 11.23
N LEU A 877 -43.92 -3.79 12.45
CA LEU A 877 -44.77 -3.40 13.56
C LEU A 877 -44.66 -1.90 13.75
N CYS A 878 -45.79 -1.19 13.68
CA CYS A 878 -45.82 0.25 13.88
C CYS A 878 -47.01 0.67 14.75
N LYS A 879 -46.84 1.75 15.49
CA LYS A 879 -47.82 2.27 16.45
C LYS A 879 -48.35 3.61 15.96
N SER A 880 -49.66 3.77 15.92
CA SER A 880 -50.33 5.00 15.50
C SER A 880 -51.32 5.45 16.57
N GLN A 881 -51.32 6.76 16.88
CA GLN A 881 -52.20 7.37 17.87
C GLN A 881 -53.62 7.45 17.31
N ARG A 882 -54.61 6.98 18.09
CA ARG A 882 -56.00 6.82 17.65
C ARG A 882 -56.86 8.00 18.09
N ASP A 883 -57.70 8.52 17.19
CA ASP A 883 -58.94 9.21 17.56
C ASP A 883 -60.10 8.20 17.55
N ALA A 884 -60.85 8.13 18.65
CA ALA A 884 -61.57 6.94 19.12
C ALA A 884 -62.77 6.43 18.26
N LYS A 885 -62.96 6.85 17.00
CA LYS A 885 -64.10 6.42 16.16
C LYS A 885 -63.85 6.18 14.65
N ASP A 886 -62.63 6.32 14.14
CA ASP A 886 -62.43 6.29 12.68
C ASP A 886 -61.90 4.94 12.13
N LYS A 887 -62.50 4.48 11.02
CA LYS A 887 -62.09 3.27 10.27
C LYS A 887 -60.87 3.60 9.40
N ILE A 888 -59.84 2.76 9.43
CA ILE A 888 -58.66 2.90 8.55
C ILE A 888 -59.13 2.80 7.09
N SER A 889 -58.86 3.86 6.32
CA SER A 889 -59.23 3.95 4.90
C SER A 889 -58.16 3.32 4.01
N GLU A 890 -56.89 3.63 4.27
CA GLU A 890 -55.74 3.16 3.51
C GLU A 890 -54.47 3.18 4.39
N VAL A 891 -53.54 2.24 4.16
CA VAL A 891 -52.20 2.25 4.75
C VAL A 891 -51.20 2.41 3.61
N VAL A 892 -50.42 3.48 3.66
CA VAL A 892 -49.42 3.82 2.64
C VAL A 892 -48.03 3.66 3.23
N VAL A 893 -47.18 2.91 2.52
CA VAL A 893 -45.78 2.72 2.88
C VAL A 893 -44.91 3.45 1.87
N LYS A 894 -43.98 4.28 2.35
CA LYS A 894 -43.04 5.05 1.54
C LYS A 894 -41.60 4.73 1.97
N LEU A 895 -40.73 4.54 0.97
CA LEU A 895 -39.34 4.12 1.14
C LEU A 895 -38.49 4.83 0.08
N GLY A 896 -37.82 5.92 0.46
CA GLY A 896 -37.21 6.85 -0.50
C GLY A 896 -38.23 7.37 -1.52
N ASN A 897 -38.02 7.06 -2.81
CA ASN A 897 -38.95 7.40 -3.89
C ASN A 897 -40.05 6.34 -4.13
N PHE A 898 -39.95 5.16 -3.52
CA PHE A 898 -40.95 4.10 -3.64
C PHE A 898 -42.16 4.41 -2.75
N LYS A 899 -43.38 4.24 -3.29
CA LYS A 899 -44.64 4.46 -2.57
C LYS A 899 -45.68 3.41 -2.97
N THR A 900 -46.27 2.72 -2.01
CA THR A 900 -47.31 1.71 -2.25
C THR A 900 -48.41 1.73 -1.19
N SER A 901 -49.57 1.21 -1.56
CA SER A 901 -50.76 1.08 -0.72
C SER A 901 -51.01 -0.39 -0.36
N VAL A 902 -51.22 -0.68 0.92
CA VAL A 902 -51.35 -2.04 1.46
C VAL A 902 -52.81 -2.36 1.75
N LYS A 903 -53.29 -3.53 1.33
CA LYS A 903 -54.68 -3.97 1.48
C LYS A 903 -54.93 -4.71 2.80
N PRO A 904 -56.15 -4.70 3.36
CA PRO A 904 -56.49 -5.49 4.55
C PRO A 904 -56.57 -6.99 4.23
N GLU A 905 -56.35 -7.86 5.23
CA GLU A 905 -56.49 -9.31 5.08
C GLU A 905 -57.95 -9.73 4.77
N PRO A 906 -58.19 -10.65 3.82
CA PRO A 906 -59.55 -11.06 3.43
C PRO A 906 -60.23 -11.96 4.48
N GLU A 907 -61.46 -11.64 4.88
CA GLU A 907 -62.30 -12.46 5.77
C GLU A 907 -62.99 -13.62 5.03
N LEU A 908 -62.96 -14.81 5.64
CA LEU A 908 -63.30 -16.13 5.08
C LEU A 908 -64.81 -16.39 4.80
N LEU A 909 -65.65 -15.36 4.62
CA LEU A 909 -67.11 -15.54 4.59
C LEU A 909 -67.75 -15.65 3.18
N TYR A 910 -67.02 -15.35 2.10
CA TYR A 910 -67.55 -15.42 0.73
C TYR A 910 -67.59 -16.84 0.12
N LEU A 911 -67.04 -17.86 0.80
CA LEU A 911 -66.86 -19.20 0.25
C LEU A 911 -68.11 -20.10 0.32
N LEU A 912 -69.13 -19.74 1.11
CA LEU A 912 -70.29 -20.63 1.35
C LEU A 912 -71.42 -20.50 0.31
N ALA A 913 -71.39 -19.50 -0.57
CA ALA A 913 -72.42 -19.28 -1.60
C ALA A 913 -72.08 -19.92 -2.98
N LEU A 914 -70.88 -20.46 -3.16
CA LEU A 914 -70.38 -21.00 -4.44
C LEU A 914 -70.65 -22.51 -4.66
N ILE A 915 -71.14 -23.20 -3.63
CA ILE A 915 -71.35 -24.66 -3.62
C ILE A 915 -72.42 -25.15 -4.64
N PRO A 916 -73.54 -24.44 -4.90
CA PRO A 916 -74.53 -24.91 -5.88
C PRO A 916 -74.09 -24.70 -7.33
N VAL A 917 -73.26 -23.70 -7.60
CA VAL A 917 -72.73 -23.39 -8.94
C VAL A 917 -71.61 -24.38 -9.32
N LEU A 918 -70.84 -24.85 -8.33
CA LEU A 918 -69.79 -25.84 -8.52
C LEU A 918 -70.33 -27.20 -9.00
N LEU A 919 -71.51 -27.62 -8.55
CA LEU A 919 -72.12 -28.91 -8.93
C LEU A 919 -72.52 -28.98 -10.42
N ILE A 920 -72.96 -27.87 -11.00
CA ILE A 920 -73.31 -27.78 -12.42
C ILE A 920 -72.04 -27.71 -13.29
N ILE A 921 -70.99 -27.05 -12.79
CA ILE A 921 -69.66 -27.01 -13.43
C ILE A 921 -68.99 -28.39 -13.40
N ILE A 922 -69.18 -29.20 -12.35
CA ILE A 922 -68.59 -30.55 -12.21
C ILE A 922 -69.06 -31.50 -13.33
N ILE A 923 -70.29 -31.39 -13.82
CA ILE A 923 -70.82 -32.28 -14.88
C ILE A 923 -70.24 -31.91 -16.26
N VAL A 924 -70.10 -30.60 -16.55
CA VAL A 924 -69.45 -30.12 -17.78
C VAL A 924 -67.93 -30.33 -17.70
N ALA A 925 -67.35 -30.16 -16.51
CA ALA A 925 -65.96 -30.47 -16.25
C ALA A 925 -65.68 -31.96 -16.39
N ALA A 926 -66.56 -32.90 -16.03
CA ALA A 926 -66.31 -34.34 -16.22
C ALA A 926 -66.02 -34.70 -17.69
N ILE A 927 -66.71 -34.05 -18.64
CA ILE A 927 -66.53 -34.25 -20.09
C ILE A 927 -65.22 -33.59 -20.56
N LEU A 928 -64.89 -32.39 -20.06
CA LEU A 928 -63.60 -31.75 -20.34
C LEU A 928 -62.42 -32.41 -19.60
N ILE A 929 -62.65 -33.03 -18.45
CA ILE A 929 -61.70 -33.72 -17.58
C ILE A 929 -61.23 -35.00 -18.24
N THR A 930 -61.98 -35.70 -19.08
CA THR A 930 -61.37 -36.82 -19.81
C THR A 930 -60.24 -36.37 -20.75
N ARG A 931 -60.36 -35.21 -21.41
CA ARG A 931 -59.29 -34.61 -22.23
C ARG A 931 -58.28 -33.80 -21.41
N HIS A 932 -58.68 -33.25 -20.27
CA HIS A 932 -57.81 -32.49 -19.38
C HIS A 932 -57.05 -33.39 -18.40
N LYS A 933 -57.51 -34.61 -18.08
CA LYS A 933 -56.88 -35.60 -17.17
C LYS A 933 -55.62 -36.21 -17.75
N SER A 934 -55.50 -36.24 -19.08
CA SER A 934 -54.20 -36.43 -19.77
C SER A 934 -53.23 -35.29 -19.43
N ARG A 935 -53.67 -34.02 -19.48
CA ARG A 935 -52.85 -32.84 -19.11
C ARG A 935 -52.68 -32.64 -17.59
N GLN A 936 -53.61 -33.15 -16.78
CA GLN A 936 -53.61 -33.02 -15.32
C GLN A 936 -52.75 -34.07 -14.63
N LEU A 937 -52.49 -35.22 -15.26
CA LEU A 937 -51.47 -36.15 -14.77
C LEU A 937 -50.09 -35.48 -14.79
N SER A 938 -49.76 -34.73 -15.83
CA SER A 938 -48.53 -33.94 -15.93
C SER A 938 -48.44 -32.79 -14.91
N ARG A 939 -49.56 -32.15 -14.53
CA ARG A 939 -49.58 -31.10 -13.50
C ARG A 939 -49.53 -31.66 -12.07
N LYS A 940 -50.15 -32.82 -11.81
CA LYS A 940 -49.98 -33.52 -10.53
C LYS A 940 -48.56 -34.05 -10.35
N LEU A 941 -47.87 -34.36 -11.45
CA LEU A 941 -46.45 -34.64 -11.47
C LEU A 941 -45.62 -33.39 -11.14
N SER A 942 -45.97 -32.20 -11.67
CA SER A 942 -45.23 -30.96 -11.39
C SER A 942 -45.40 -30.43 -9.97
N LEU A 943 -46.57 -30.61 -9.35
CA LEU A 943 -46.81 -30.19 -7.96
C LEU A 943 -46.21 -31.16 -6.93
N LYS A 944 -46.13 -32.46 -7.26
CA LYS A 944 -45.28 -33.41 -6.53
C LYS A 944 -43.79 -33.05 -6.68
N LEU A 945 -43.38 -32.54 -7.84
CA LEU A 945 -42.03 -32.03 -8.10
C LEU A 945 -41.72 -30.78 -7.27
N GLU A 946 -42.64 -29.83 -7.10
CA GLU A 946 -42.43 -28.61 -6.30
C GLU A 946 -42.41 -28.87 -4.79
N LEU A 947 -43.20 -29.81 -4.28
CA LEU A 947 -43.12 -30.25 -2.87
C LEU A 947 -41.82 -31.03 -2.60
N LEU A 948 -41.41 -31.89 -3.53
CA LEU A 948 -40.08 -32.51 -3.50
C LEU A 948 -38.98 -31.46 -3.61
N GLU A 949 -39.11 -30.44 -4.46
CA GLU A 949 -38.13 -29.36 -4.61
C GLU A 949 -38.04 -28.50 -3.35
N SER A 950 -39.15 -28.28 -2.63
CA SER A 950 -39.16 -27.55 -1.37
C SER A 950 -38.55 -28.36 -0.22
N ASP A 951 -38.81 -29.67 -0.15
CA ASP A 951 -38.16 -30.55 0.82
C ASP A 951 -36.68 -30.71 0.49
N LEU A 952 -36.32 -30.92 -0.77
CA LEU A 952 -34.95 -30.96 -1.26
C LEU A 952 -34.23 -29.63 -0.98
N ARG A 953 -34.89 -28.48 -1.16
CA ARG A 953 -34.34 -27.15 -0.83
C ARG A 953 -34.14 -26.94 0.67
N ASN A 954 -34.98 -27.54 1.51
CA ASN A 954 -34.83 -27.47 2.97
C ASN A 954 -33.76 -28.44 3.49
N GLU A 955 -33.64 -29.62 2.88
CA GLU A 955 -32.61 -30.61 3.15
C GLU A 955 -31.23 -30.11 2.67
N ILE A 956 -31.17 -29.46 1.51
CA ILE A 956 -30.01 -28.68 1.03
C ILE A 956 -29.66 -27.57 2.03
N ARG A 957 -30.63 -26.79 2.52
CA ARG A 957 -30.37 -25.73 3.52
C ARG A 957 -29.86 -26.29 4.85
N HIS A 958 -30.37 -27.43 5.29
CA HIS A 958 -29.92 -28.09 6.52
C HIS A 958 -28.53 -28.69 6.35
N GLY A 959 -28.25 -29.33 5.21
CA GLY A 959 -26.92 -29.83 4.85
C GLY A 959 -25.89 -28.69 4.70
N PHE A 960 -26.24 -27.56 4.08
CA PHE A 960 -25.37 -26.38 4.00
C PHE A 960 -25.17 -25.66 5.34
N ALA A 961 -26.18 -25.68 6.23
CA ALA A 961 -26.05 -25.16 7.59
C ALA A 961 -25.15 -26.05 8.44
N GLU A 962 -25.26 -27.38 8.29
CA GLU A 962 -24.31 -28.31 8.91
C GLU A 962 -22.90 -28.09 8.38
N LEU A 963 -22.72 -27.86 7.07
CA LEU A 963 -21.41 -27.62 6.42
C LEU A 963 -20.66 -26.38 6.92
N GLN A 964 -21.28 -25.47 7.68
CA GLN A 964 -20.55 -24.35 8.30
C GLN A 964 -19.53 -24.88 9.32
N ILE A 965 -18.27 -24.44 9.19
CA ILE A 965 -17.15 -24.88 10.01
C ILE A 965 -17.19 -24.11 11.33
N ASP A 966 -17.37 -24.82 12.45
CA ASP A 966 -17.07 -24.27 13.76
C ASP A 966 -15.57 -23.94 13.83
N GLN A 967 -15.27 -22.68 14.15
CA GLN A 967 -13.94 -22.07 14.15
C GLN A 967 -12.93 -22.80 15.08
N SER A 968 -13.40 -23.69 15.95
CA SER A 968 -12.61 -24.42 16.94
C SER A 968 -11.91 -25.68 16.43
N ASP A 969 -12.22 -26.21 15.24
CA ASP A 969 -11.62 -27.46 14.73
C ASP A 969 -10.44 -27.24 13.76
N VAL A 970 -10.12 -25.99 13.39
CA VAL A 970 -9.12 -25.66 12.34
C VAL A 970 -7.69 -25.51 12.89
N VAL A 971 -7.45 -25.73 14.19
CA VAL A 971 -6.13 -25.53 14.79
C VAL A 971 -5.74 -26.76 15.59
N ASP A 972 -4.89 -27.62 15.01
CA ASP A 972 -3.80 -28.29 15.76
C ASP A 972 -2.81 -29.12 14.91
N THR A 973 -2.78 -29.00 13.58
CA THR A 973 -1.74 -29.70 12.78
C THR A 973 -1.11 -28.79 11.73
N ALA A 974 -0.31 -27.83 12.22
CA ALA A 974 0.72 -27.18 11.41
C ALA A 974 1.85 -28.19 11.12
N GLY A 975 1.56 -29.21 10.31
CA GLY A 975 2.58 -29.96 9.58
C GLY A 975 3.07 -29.12 8.40
N THR A 976 4.36 -29.23 8.07
CA THR A 976 4.97 -28.52 6.94
C THR A 976 4.22 -28.82 5.64
N ILE A 977 3.77 -27.77 4.94
CA ILE A 977 3.05 -27.91 3.66
C ILE A 977 3.98 -28.56 2.62
N PRO A 978 3.61 -29.69 2.01
CA PRO A 978 4.48 -30.41 1.08
C PRO A 978 4.46 -29.75 -0.31
N PHE A 979 5.19 -28.65 -0.48
CA PHE A 979 5.38 -28.01 -1.78
C PHE A 979 6.21 -28.89 -2.72
N LEU A 980 5.75 -29.07 -3.95
CA LEU A 980 6.55 -29.67 -5.01
C LEU A 980 7.60 -28.68 -5.51
N ASP A 981 8.83 -29.16 -5.72
CA ASP A 981 9.82 -28.41 -6.46
C ASP A 981 9.34 -28.16 -7.91
N TYR A 982 9.95 -27.20 -8.60
CA TYR A 982 9.51 -26.81 -9.95
C TYR A 982 9.57 -27.98 -10.94
N LYS A 983 10.53 -28.90 -10.78
CA LYS A 983 10.69 -30.07 -11.66
C LYS A 983 9.47 -30.99 -11.54
N HIS A 984 9.12 -31.38 -10.33
CA HIS A 984 7.98 -32.27 -10.09
C HIS A 984 6.65 -31.57 -10.38
N PHE A 985 6.55 -30.26 -10.10
CA PHE A 985 5.39 -29.44 -10.46
C PHE A 985 5.17 -29.37 -11.98
N ALA A 986 6.21 -29.03 -12.75
CA ALA A 986 6.12 -28.89 -14.21
C ALA A 986 5.79 -30.22 -14.88
N ILE A 987 6.42 -31.31 -14.45
CA ILE A 987 6.13 -32.65 -14.98
C ILE A 987 4.69 -33.05 -14.71
N ARG A 988 4.20 -32.88 -13.47
CA ARG A 988 2.82 -33.22 -13.10
C ARG A 988 1.78 -32.37 -13.83
N THR A 989 2.10 -31.11 -14.08
CA THR A 989 1.21 -30.15 -14.76
C THR A 989 1.17 -30.36 -16.27
N PHE A 990 2.32 -30.64 -16.89
CA PHE A 990 2.45 -30.80 -18.34
C PHE A 990 2.11 -32.21 -18.84
N PHE A 991 2.28 -33.24 -17.99
CA PHE A 991 2.01 -34.65 -18.29
C PHE A 991 1.23 -35.36 -17.17
N PRO A 992 -0.06 -35.07 -16.99
CA PRO A 992 -0.86 -35.63 -15.90
C PRO A 992 -1.19 -37.14 -16.06
N GLU A 993 -1.06 -37.73 -17.25
CA GLU A 993 -1.48 -39.12 -17.53
C GLU A 993 -0.37 -40.18 -17.33
N SER A 994 0.87 -39.81 -17.01
CA SER A 994 2.01 -40.74 -16.89
C SER A 994 2.18 -41.36 -15.50
N THR A 995 1.15 -41.28 -14.65
CA THR A 995 1.14 -41.80 -13.27
C THR A 995 0.84 -43.29 -13.16
N SER A 996 0.67 -44.02 -14.26
CA SER A 996 0.67 -45.49 -14.23
C SER A 996 2.10 -46.02 -14.00
N PRO A 997 2.30 -47.00 -13.10
CA PRO A 997 3.63 -47.48 -12.68
C PRO A 997 4.48 -48.14 -13.79
N ASP A 998 3.92 -48.37 -14.99
CA ASP A 998 4.62 -49.00 -16.12
C ASP A 998 5.17 -48.01 -17.18
N SER A 999 5.12 -46.69 -16.96
CA SER A 999 5.66 -45.75 -17.96
C SER A 999 7.17 -45.54 -17.79
N THR A 1000 7.95 -46.35 -18.53
CA THR A 1000 9.38 -46.15 -18.86
C THR A 1000 9.72 -44.75 -19.40
N LEU A 1001 8.70 -43.96 -19.74
CA LEU A 1001 8.78 -42.60 -20.23
C LEU A 1001 9.37 -41.62 -19.18
N MET A 1002 9.11 -41.82 -17.88
CA MET A 1002 9.58 -40.91 -16.82
C MET A 1002 11.09 -41.01 -16.57
N GLU A 1003 11.64 -42.21 -16.69
CA GLU A 1003 13.07 -42.47 -16.53
C GLU A 1003 13.84 -42.02 -17.78
N GLU A 1004 13.28 -42.19 -18.98
CA GLU A 1004 13.85 -41.64 -20.21
C GLU A 1004 13.78 -40.10 -20.29
N LEU A 1005 12.69 -39.47 -19.85
CA LEU A 1005 12.56 -38.00 -19.84
C LEU A 1005 13.43 -37.34 -18.77
N CYS A 1006 13.61 -37.95 -17.60
CA CYS A 1006 14.57 -37.46 -16.60
C CYS A 1006 16.02 -37.55 -17.07
N ASN A 1007 16.35 -38.58 -17.87
CA ASN A 1007 17.67 -38.74 -18.49
C ASN A 1007 17.87 -37.87 -19.74
N ALA A 1008 16.79 -37.34 -20.34
CA ALA A 1008 16.81 -36.49 -21.53
C ALA A 1008 16.76 -34.98 -21.23
N VAL A 1009 16.74 -34.55 -19.97
CA VAL A 1009 16.94 -33.14 -19.59
C VAL A 1009 18.44 -32.86 -19.59
N PRO A 1010 19.01 -32.10 -20.55
CA PRO A 1010 20.41 -31.73 -20.51
C PRO A 1010 20.57 -30.49 -19.64
N PRO A 1011 21.52 -30.47 -18.70
CA PRO A 1011 21.70 -29.26 -17.94
C PRO A 1011 23.17 -28.91 -17.66
N PRO A 1012 23.44 -27.66 -17.26
CA PRO A 1012 24.17 -27.43 -16.02
C PRO A 1012 23.37 -28.00 -14.81
N PHE A 1013 23.19 -29.31 -14.85
CA PHE A 1013 23.15 -30.30 -13.77
C PHE A 1013 23.95 -31.54 -14.24
N ARG A 1014 24.84 -31.47 -15.26
CA ARG A 1014 26.25 -31.96 -15.19
C ARG A 1014 27.10 -31.68 -16.44
N SER A 1015 28.41 -31.71 -16.19
CA SER A 1015 29.57 -31.21 -16.95
C SER A 1015 29.71 -31.69 -18.42
N PRO A 1016 30.47 -30.94 -19.25
CA PRO A 1016 30.63 -31.22 -20.67
C PRO A 1016 31.55 -32.42 -20.87
N ASP A 1017 31.06 -33.47 -21.52
CA ASP A 1017 31.91 -34.39 -22.28
C ASP A 1017 31.10 -35.23 -23.30
N ALA A 1018 31.73 -35.43 -24.46
CA ALA A 1018 31.47 -36.43 -25.50
C ALA A 1018 30.43 -36.15 -26.61
N ASN A 1019 30.86 -35.36 -27.60
CA ASN A 1019 30.85 -35.65 -29.04
C ASN A 1019 29.76 -36.59 -29.61
N GLY A 1020 28.84 -36.04 -30.42
CA GLY A 1020 28.51 -36.69 -31.69
C GLY A 1020 27.05 -36.72 -32.20
N LYS A 1021 26.06 -36.07 -31.58
CA LYS A 1021 24.64 -36.21 -32.03
C LYS A 1021 23.74 -34.95 -32.03
N ASP A 1022 24.29 -33.73 -32.03
CA ASP A 1022 23.46 -32.52 -31.83
C ASP A 1022 23.22 -31.60 -33.03
N GLU A 1023 23.75 -31.89 -34.23
CA GLU A 1023 23.62 -30.96 -35.37
C GLU A 1023 22.17 -30.84 -35.89
N CYS A 1024 21.40 -31.94 -35.89
CA CYS A 1024 19.96 -31.89 -36.22
C CYS A 1024 19.12 -31.23 -35.11
N LEU A 1025 19.50 -31.38 -33.85
CA LEU A 1025 18.78 -30.78 -32.72
C LEU A 1025 19.06 -29.28 -32.62
N SER A 1026 20.28 -28.83 -32.93
CA SER A 1026 20.58 -27.40 -33.04
C SER A 1026 19.82 -26.75 -34.20
N LEU A 1027 19.77 -27.40 -35.37
CA LEU A 1027 18.97 -26.95 -36.52
C LEU A 1027 17.47 -26.88 -36.19
N LEU A 1028 16.95 -27.84 -35.43
CA LEU A 1028 15.56 -27.82 -34.97
C LEU A 1028 15.31 -26.69 -33.95
N CYS A 1029 16.23 -26.45 -33.03
CA CYS A 1029 16.17 -25.32 -32.10
C CYS A 1029 16.21 -23.96 -32.82
N ASP A 1030 17.00 -23.84 -33.89
CA ASP A 1030 17.06 -22.63 -34.72
C ASP A 1030 15.75 -22.42 -35.50
N LEU A 1031 15.14 -23.50 -36.01
CA LEU A 1031 13.83 -23.46 -36.65
C LEU A 1031 12.71 -23.07 -35.66
N ILE A 1032 12.69 -23.67 -34.46
CA ILE A 1032 11.73 -23.33 -33.41
C ILE A 1032 11.97 -21.89 -32.90
N GLY A 1033 13.20 -21.39 -32.96
CA GLY A 1033 13.54 -19.99 -32.67
C GLY A 1033 13.09 -19.00 -33.74
N ASN A 1034 12.70 -19.45 -34.93
CA ASN A 1034 12.13 -18.61 -35.98
C ASN A 1034 10.61 -18.43 -35.76
N LYS A 1035 10.21 -17.19 -35.48
CA LYS A 1035 8.83 -16.81 -35.17
C LYS A 1035 7.85 -17.21 -36.28
N ASP A 1036 8.19 -16.94 -37.53
CA ASP A 1036 7.28 -17.17 -38.66
C ASP A 1036 7.10 -18.67 -38.92
N PHE A 1037 8.19 -19.44 -38.77
CA PHE A 1037 8.14 -20.90 -38.88
C PHE A 1037 7.26 -21.51 -37.79
N LEU A 1038 7.47 -21.13 -36.52
CA LEU A 1038 6.75 -21.73 -35.40
C LEU A 1038 5.25 -21.42 -35.45
N VAL A 1039 4.88 -20.19 -35.78
CA VAL A 1039 3.47 -19.79 -35.96
C VAL A 1039 2.84 -20.56 -37.13
N ALA A 1040 3.53 -20.66 -38.27
CA ALA A 1040 3.04 -21.42 -39.42
C ALA A 1040 2.91 -22.92 -39.12
N LEU A 1041 3.84 -23.50 -38.35
CA LEU A 1041 3.81 -24.90 -37.92
C LEU A 1041 2.59 -25.18 -37.03
N ILE A 1042 2.35 -24.34 -36.02
CA ILE A 1042 1.21 -24.49 -35.10
C ILE A 1042 -0.11 -24.38 -35.85
N HIS A 1043 -0.28 -23.37 -36.71
CA HIS A 1043 -1.48 -23.23 -37.56
C HIS A 1043 -1.69 -24.42 -38.50
N THR A 1044 -0.59 -25.01 -39.00
CA THR A 1044 -0.66 -26.19 -39.84
C THR A 1044 -1.13 -27.40 -39.04
N LEU A 1045 -0.58 -27.62 -37.84
CA LEU A 1045 -0.95 -28.72 -36.94
C LEU A 1045 -2.40 -28.62 -36.45
N GLU A 1046 -2.89 -27.41 -36.14
CA GLU A 1046 -4.28 -27.21 -35.73
C GLU A 1046 -5.29 -27.52 -36.84
N LYS A 1047 -4.92 -27.28 -38.10
CA LYS A 1047 -5.76 -27.59 -39.28
C LYS A 1047 -5.77 -29.09 -39.64
N GLN A 1048 -4.84 -29.89 -39.12
CA GLN A 1048 -4.81 -31.33 -39.39
C GLN A 1048 -5.86 -32.08 -38.56
N LYS A 1049 -6.81 -32.74 -39.23
CA LYS A 1049 -7.83 -33.59 -38.57
C LYS A 1049 -7.25 -34.89 -38.00
N ALA A 1050 -6.13 -35.36 -38.53
CA ALA A 1050 -5.44 -36.56 -38.05
C ALA A 1050 -4.66 -36.33 -36.74
N PHE A 1051 -4.42 -35.07 -36.36
CA PHE A 1051 -3.71 -34.70 -35.15
C PHE A 1051 -4.69 -34.58 -33.99
N SER A 1052 -4.72 -35.60 -33.13
CA SER A 1052 -5.74 -35.72 -32.07
C SER A 1052 -5.61 -34.63 -31.01
N ILE A 1053 -6.66 -34.41 -30.20
CA ILE A 1053 -6.62 -33.47 -29.07
C ILE A 1053 -5.48 -33.84 -28.11
N LYS A 1054 -5.26 -35.12 -27.87
CA LYS A 1054 -4.18 -35.64 -27.03
C LYS A 1054 -2.80 -35.31 -27.59
N ASP A 1055 -2.61 -35.44 -28.90
CA ASP A 1055 -1.34 -35.13 -29.56
C ASP A 1055 -1.08 -33.62 -29.58
N ARG A 1056 -2.13 -32.80 -29.75
CA ARG A 1056 -2.06 -31.33 -29.62
C ARG A 1056 -1.61 -30.91 -28.24
N CYS A 1057 -2.18 -31.51 -27.19
CA CYS A 1057 -1.78 -31.19 -25.83
C CYS A 1057 -0.35 -31.61 -25.52
N ARG A 1058 0.08 -32.79 -25.99
CA ARG A 1058 1.46 -33.28 -25.83
C ARG A 1058 2.46 -32.39 -26.55
N PHE A 1059 2.18 -32.02 -27.79
CA PHE A 1059 3.02 -31.11 -28.56
C PHE A 1059 3.15 -29.75 -27.86
N ALA A 1060 2.05 -29.18 -27.38
CA ALA A 1060 2.08 -27.95 -26.59
C ALA A 1060 2.95 -28.08 -25.32
N SER A 1061 2.82 -29.18 -24.57
CA SER A 1061 3.63 -29.45 -23.38
C SER A 1061 5.13 -29.58 -23.69
N PHE A 1062 5.50 -30.31 -24.74
CA PHE A 1062 6.91 -30.42 -25.16
C PHE A 1062 7.47 -29.08 -25.64
N LEU A 1063 6.67 -28.31 -26.38
CA LEU A 1063 7.07 -26.99 -26.85
C LEU A 1063 7.26 -26.00 -25.68
N THR A 1064 6.40 -26.04 -24.66
CA THR A 1064 6.59 -25.23 -23.45
C THR A 1064 7.88 -25.59 -22.72
N ILE A 1065 8.21 -26.89 -22.58
CA ILE A 1065 9.46 -27.32 -21.95
C ILE A 1065 10.68 -26.87 -22.76
N ALA A 1066 10.62 -26.98 -24.08
CA ALA A 1066 11.70 -26.54 -24.96
C ALA A 1066 11.94 -25.02 -24.90
N LEU A 1067 10.88 -24.23 -24.65
CA LEU A 1067 10.91 -22.77 -24.64
C LEU A 1067 10.91 -22.15 -23.23
N GLN A 1068 10.96 -22.93 -22.16
CA GLN A 1068 10.86 -22.42 -20.78
C GLN A 1068 11.98 -21.42 -20.42
N SER A 1069 13.18 -21.60 -20.96
CA SER A 1069 14.32 -20.68 -20.76
C SER A 1069 14.22 -19.41 -21.59
N LYS A 1070 13.29 -19.36 -22.56
CA LYS A 1070 13.00 -18.22 -23.44
C LYS A 1070 11.53 -17.80 -23.31
N LEU A 1071 11.03 -17.69 -22.08
CA LEU A 1071 9.62 -17.42 -21.79
C LEU A 1071 9.10 -16.13 -22.45
N VAL A 1072 9.94 -15.09 -22.57
CA VAL A 1072 9.60 -13.83 -23.27
C VAL A 1072 9.30 -14.07 -24.76
N TYR A 1073 10.06 -14.95 -25.42
CA TYR A 1073 9.80 -15.34 -26.81
C TYR A 1073 8.49 -16.12 -26.91
N LEU A 1074 8.23 -17.05 -25.98
CA LEU A 1074 6.97 -17.79 -25.92
C LEU A 1074 5.75 -16.86 -25.74
N THR A 1075 5.88 -15.80 -24.93
CA THR A 1075 4.83 -14.78 -24.75
C THR A 1075 4.51 -14.06 -26.06
N HIS A 1076 5.52 -13.65 -26.83
CA HIS A 1076 5.30 -13.01 -28.14
C HIS A 1076 4.65 -13.94 -29.16
N ILE A 1077 4.97 -15.24 -29.12
CA ILE A 1077 4.33 -16.26 -29.97
C ILE A 1077 2.87 -16.46 -29.54
N LEU A 1078 2.61 -16.59 -28.23
CA LEU A 1078 1.26 -16.67 -27.66
C LEU A 1078 0.40 -15.47 -28.03
N GLU A 1079 0.94 -14.25 -27.99
CA GLU A 1079 0.21 -13.03 -28.33
C GLU A 1079 -0.29 -13.05 -29.78
N VAL A 1080 0.53 -13.54 -30.72
CA VAL A 1080 0.13 -13.70 -32.12
C VAL A 1080 -0.92 -14.81 -32.25
N LEU A 1081 -0.68 -15.98 -31.67
CA LEU A 1081 -1.56 -17.13 -31.80
C LEU A 1081 -2.93 -16.93 -31.13
N ILE A 1082 -2.99 -16.24 -29.99
CA ILE A 1082 -4.26 -15.93 -29.30
C ILE A 1082 -5.07 -14.91 -30.09
N ARG A 1083 -4.40 -13.90 -30.68
CA ARG A 1083 -5.05 -12.93 -31.57
C ARG A 1083 -5.64 -13.63 -32.81
N ASP A 1084 -4.89 -14.53 -33.43
CA ASP A 1084 -5.38 -15.33 -34.56
C ASP A 1084 -6.56 -16.23 -34.15
N LEU A 1085 -6.51 -16.81 -32.94
CA LEU A 1085 -7.57 -17.64 -32.38
C LEU A 1085 -8.85 -16.83 -32.07
N MET A 1086 -8.71 -15.58 -31.59
CA MET A 1086 -9.83 -14.64 -31.40
C MET A 1086 -10.47 -14.22 -32.73
N GLU A 1087 -9.66 -13.98 -33.77
CA GLU A 1087 -10.18 -13.62 -35.09
C GLU A 1087 -10.93 -14.78 -35.76
N GLN A 1088 -10.44 -16.02 -35.60
CA GLN A 1088 -11.09 -17.23 -36.12
C GLN A 1088 -12.36 -17.62 -35.33
N SER A 1089 -12.37 -17.40 -34.00
CA SER A 1089 -13.51 -17.74 -33.15
C SER A 1089 -14.69 -16.79 -33.28
N SER A 1090 -14.56 -15.66 -33.99
CA SER A 1090 -15.65 -14.72 -34.29
C SER A 1090 -16.89 -15.36 -34.95
N ASN A 1091 -16.77 -16.57 -35.51
CA ASN A 1091 -17.87 -17.32 -36.12
C ASN A 1091 -18.50 -18.42 -35.23
N ALA A 1092 -18.01 -18.67 -34.00
CA ALA A 1092 -18.57 -19.63 -33.05
C ALA A 1092 -18.66 -19.04 -31.64
N GLN A 1093 -19.60 -19.49 -30.82
CA GLN A 1093 -19.92 -18.87 -29.52
C GLN A 1093 -18.66 -18.48 -28.70
N PRO A 1094 -18.31 -17.19 -28.60
CA PRO A 1094 -17.06 -16.76 -27.98
C PRO A 1094 -17.01 -17.06 -26.47
N LYS A 1095 -18.17 -17.31 -25.85
CA LYS A 1095 -18.33 -17.72 -24.44
C LYS A 1095 -17.78 -19.12 -24.13
N LEU A 1096 -17.45 -19.92 -25.14
CA LEU A 1096 -16.91 -21.28 -24.99
C LEU A 1096 -15.39 -21.34 -25.25
N MET A 1097 -14.80 -20.25 -25.75
CA MET A 1097 -13.36 -20.14 -26.01
C MET A 1097 -12.58 -20.31 -24.69
N LEU A 1098 -11.50 -21.10 -24.67
CA LEU A 1098 -10.67 -21.40 -23.49
C LEU A 1098 -11.30 -22.32 -22.41
N ARG A 1099 -12.54 -22.83 -22.60
CA ARG A 1099 -13.20 -23.69 -21.59
C ARG A 1099 -12.75 -25.16 -21.63
N ARG A 1100 -12.33 -25.65 -22.79
CA ARG A 1100 -11.80 -27.01 -22.99
C ARG A 1100 -10.52 -26.88 -23.77
N THR A 1101 -9.39 -27.37 -23.26
CA THR A 1101 -8.08 -27.30 -23.95
C THR A 1101 -8.07 -28.25 -25.15
N GLU A 1102 -8.74 -27.87 -26.24
CA GLU A 1102 -8.90 -28.68 -27.45
C GLU A 1102 -7.92 -28.27 -28.56
N SER A 1103 -7.29 -27.09 -28.42
CA SER A 1103 -6.27 -26.56 -29.32
C SER A 1103 -4.86 -26.56 -28.72
N VAL A 1104 -3.85 -26.42 -29.60
CA VAL A 1104 -2.44 -26.31 -29.20
C VAL A 1104 -2.24 -24.99 -28.46
N VAL A 1105 -2.83 -23.91 -28.97
CA VAL A 1105 -2.72 -22.56 -28.40
C VAL A 1105 -3.31 -22.49 -26.98
N GLU A 1106 -4.48 -23.10 -26.77
CA GLU A 1106 -5.14 -23.12 -25.45
C GLU A 1106 -4.30 -23.89 -24.42
N LYS A 1107 -3.77 -25.06 -24.79
CA LYS A 1107 -2.89 -25.82 -23.90
C LYS A 1107 -1.59 -25.08 -23.61
N LEU A 1108 -0.99 -24.45 -24.61
CA LEU A 1108 0.26 -23.69 -24.48
C LEU A 1108 0.08 -22.46 -23.57
N LEU A 1109 -1.08 -21.79 -23.64
CA LEU A 1109 -1.46 -20.72 -22.70
C LEU A 1109 -1.57 -21.23 -21.26
N THR A 1110 -2.26 -22.35 -21.03
CA THR A 1110 -2.38 -22.92 -19.67
C THR A 1110 -1.02 -23.32 -19.10
N ASN A 1111 -0.15 -23.93 -19.91
CA ASN A 1111 1.19 -24.32 -19.47
C ASN A 1111 2.07 -23.10 -19.16
N TRP A 1112 2.02 -22.06 -20.01
CA TRP A 1112 2.72 -20.79 -19.78
C TRP A 1112 2.24 -20.12 -18.48
N MET A 1113 0.93 -20.07 -18.26
CA MET A 1113 0.34 -19.51 -17.04
C MET A 1113 0.81 -20.28 -15.80
N SER A 1114 0.84 -21.61 -15.85
CA SER A 1114 1.36 -22.45 -14.76
C SER A 1114 2.84 -22.18 -14.45
N THR A 1115 3.67 -21.96 -15.47
CA THR A 1115 5.08 -21.58 -15.29
C THR A 1115 5.22 -20.20 -14.64
N CYS A 1116 4.47 -19.20 -15.12
CA CYS A 1116 4.50 -17.84 -14.58
C CYS A 1116 3.99 -17.78 -13.13
N LEU A 1117 2.95 -18.55 -12.81
CA LEU A 1117 2.32 -18.54 -11.49
C LEU A 1117 3.03 -19.42 -10.46
N TYR A 1118 3.98 -20.29 -10.83
CA TYR A 1118 4.61 -21.20 -9.88
C TYR A 1118 5.19 -20.51 -8.64
N GLY A 1119 5.93 -19.40 -8.83
CA GLY A 1119 6.50 -18.62 -7.72
C GLY A 1119 5.41 -18.09 -6.79
N PHE A 1120 4.38 -17.46 -7.37
CA PHE A 1120 3.23 -16.93 -6.62
C PHE A 1120 2.40 -18.03 -5.91
N LEU A 1121 2.20 -19.17 -6.57
CA LEU A 1121 1.51 -20.33 -6.00
C LEU A 1121 2.30 -20.95 -4.85
N ARG A 1122 3.63 -20.92 -4.88
CA ARG A 1122 4.46 -21.45 -3.80
C ARG A 1122 4.63 -20.46 -2.64
N GLU A 1123 4.85 -19.18 -2.94
CA GLU A 1123 5.27 -18.18 -1.94
C GLU A 1123 4.11 -17.38 -1.35
N THR A 1124 2.95 -17.32 -2.02
CA THR A 1124 1.84 -16.45 -1.59
C THR A 1124 0.53 -17.19 -1.38
N VAL A 1125 0.08 -17.97 -2.37
CA VAL A 1125 -1.30 -18.53 -2.36
C VAL A 1125 -1.36 -20.00 -1.94
N GLY A 1126 -0.22 -20.70 -1.94
CA GLY A 1126 -0.17 -22.12 -1.69
C GLY A 1126 -0.62 -22.54 -0.30
N GLU A 1127 -0.27 -21.77 0.73
CA GLU A 1127 -0.73 -22.01 2.11
C GLU A 1127 -2.25 -21.80 2.26
N PRO A 1128 -2.83 -20.66 1.83
CA PRO A 1128 -4.28 -20.49 1.82
C PRO A 1128 -5.04 -21.58 1.03
N LEU A 1129 -4.53 -22.00 -0.13
CA LEU A 1129 -5.16 -23.06 -0.93
C LEU A 1129 -5.02 -24.43 -0.27
N TYR A 1130 -3.86 -24.74 0.31
CA TYR A 1130 -3.66 -25.98 1.05
C TYR A 1130 -4.60 -26.03 2.24
N MET A 1131 -4.67 -24.96 3.03
CA MET A 1131 -5.62 -24.83 4.14
C MET A 1131 -7.07 -24.98 3.70
N LEU A 1132 -7.45 -24.40 2.55
CA LEU A 1132 -8.78 -24.58 2.00
C LEU A 1132 -9.06 -26.05 1.65
N VAL A 1133 -8.14 -26.71 0.93
CA VAL A 1133 -8.31 -28.11 0.51
C VAL A 1133 -8.31 -29.06 1.72
N THR A 1134 -7.40 -28.88 2.67
CA THR A 1134 -7.35 -29.71 3.89
C THR A 1134 -8.59 -29.51 4.74
N THR A 1135 -9.07 -28.27 4.89
CA THR A 1135 -10.31 -27.98 5.61
C THR A 1135 -11.53 -28.61 4.91
N LEU A 1136 -11.58 -28.57 3.58
CA LEU A 1136 -12.63 -29.25 2.81
C LEU A 1136 -12.58 -30.77 2.97
N ASN A 1137 -11.40 -31.37 2.90
CA ASN A 1137 -11.23 -32.82 3.10
C ASN A 1137 -11.61 -33.24 4.52
N GLN A 1138 -11.18 -32.48 5.54
CA GLN A 1138 -11.59 -32.70 6.94
C GLN A 1138 -13.12 -32.62 7.09
N ARG A 1139 -13.77 -31.70 6.39
CA ARG A 1139 -15.24 -31.58 6.39
C ARG A 1139 -15.90 -32.77 5.72
N ILE A 1140 -15.38 -33.21 4.57
CA ILE A 1140 -15.87 -34.39 3.84
C ILE A 1140 -15.75 -35.64 4.71
N HIS A 1141 -14.59 -35.87 5.34
CA HIS A 1141 -14.31 -37.06 6.15
C HIS A 1141 -15.08 -37.15 7.48
N LYS A 1142 -15.69 -36.04 7.95
CA LYS A 1142 -16.62 -36.03 9.10
C LYS A 1142 -17.96 -36.71 8.79
N GLY A 1143 -18.30 -36.87 7.52
CA GLY A 1143 -19.54 -37.49 7.06
C GLY A 1143 -19.26 -38.78 6.28
N PRO A 1144 -20.28 -39.63 6.11
CA PRO A 1144 -20.14 -40.85 5.32
C PRO A 1144 -19.94 -40.52 3.85
N VAL A 1145 -19.04 -41.29 3.25
CA VAL A 1145 -18.75 -41.27 1.82
C VAL A 1145 -19.05 -42.67 1.30
N ASP A 1146 -19.88 -42.78 0.28
CA ASP A 1146 -20.12 -44.08 -0.35
C ASP A 1146 -18.87 -44.53 -1.11
N ALA A 1147 -18.33 -45.69 -0.74
CA ALA A 1147 -17.09 -46.22 -1.31
C ALA A 1147 -17.19 -46.57 -2.80
N ILE A 1148 -18.41 -46.82 -3.32
CA ILE A 1148 -18.61 -47.22 -4.72
C ILE A 1148 -18.94 -46.01 -5.61
N SER A 1149 -19.93 -45.19 -5.24
CA SER A 1149 -20.30 -44.01 -6.03
C SER A 1149 -19.42 -42.79 -5.77
N CYS A 1150 -18.59 -42.82 -4.71
CA CYS A 1150 -17.77 -41.71 -4.23
C CYS A 1150 -18.57 -40.45 -3.87
N LYS A 1151 -19.88 -40.60 -3.64
CA LYS A 1151 -20.74 -39.51 -3.19
C LYS A 1151 -20.58 -39.31 -1.69
N ALA A 1152 -20.50 -38.07 -1.25
CA ALA A 1152 -20.28 -37.71 0.15
C ALA A 1152 -21.49 -36.98 0.73
N LEU A 1153 -21.80 -37.22 2.00
CA LEU A 1153 -22.85 -36.48 2.70
C LEU A 1153 -22.47 -35.00 2.86
N TYR A 1154 -21.20 -34.72 3.18
CA TYR A 1154 -20.68 -33.37 3.32
C TYR A 1154 -19.86 -32.97 2.10
N THR A 1155 -20.53 -32.52 1.03
CA THR A 1155 -19.90 -32.00 -0.19
C THR A 1155 -20.45 -30.64 -0.58
N LEU A 1156 -19.63 -29.82 -1.23
CA LEU A 1156 -20.06 -28.54 -1.81
C LEU A 1156 -20.69 -28.70 -3.20
N ASN A 1157 -20.63 -29.90 -3.79
CA ASN A 1157 -21.16 -30.18 -5.13
C ASN A 1157 -22.42 -31.06 -5.05
N GLU A 1158 -23.56 -30.51 -5.50
CA GLU A 1158 -24.87 -31.17 -5.51
C GLU A 1158 -24.86 -32.52 -6.25
N ASP A 1159 -24.13 -32.63 -7.37
CA ASP A 1159 -24.06 -33.85 -8.17
C ASP A 1159 -23.40 -35.03 -7.43
N TRP A 1160 -22.55 -34.69 -6.45
CA TRP A 1160 -21.77 -35.63 -5.64
C TRP A 1160 -22.34 -35.81 -4.23
N LEU A 1161 -23.51 -35.23 -3.95
CA LEU A 1161 -24.16 -35.31 -2.64
C LEU A 1161 -24.76 -36.70 -2.43
N LEU A 1162 -24.50 -37.27 -1.25
CA LEU A 1162 -25.09 -38.54 -0.81
C LEU A 1162 -26.42 -38.25 -0.10
N TRP A 1163 -27.52 -38.46 -0.81
CA TRP A 1163 -28.86 -38.00 -0.42
C TRP A 1163 -29.56 -38.87 0.65
N GLN A 1164 -29.10 -40.09 0.91
CA GLN A 1164 -29.71 -41.00 1.86
C GLN A 1164 -28.64 -41.66 2.71
N VAL A 1165 -28.67 -41.41 4.01
CA VAL A 1165 -27.72 -41.99 4.97
C VAL A 1165 -28.49 -42.37 6.25
N SER A 1166 -28.24 -43.58 6.73
CA SER A 1166 -28.66 -44.07 8.05
C SER A 1166 -28.03 -43.24 9.19
N GLU A 1167 -28.58 -43.28 10.40
CA GLU A 1167 -27.88 -42.70 11.57
C GLU A 1167 -26.48 -43.35 11.71
N PHE A 1168 -25.43 -42.53 11.85
CA PHE A 1168 -24.03 -42.97 11.95
C PHE A 1168 -23.35 -42.36 13.17
N ASN A 1169 -22.35 -43.05 13.73
CA ASN A 1169 -21.62 -42.63 14.92
C ASN A 1169 -20.11 -42.51 14.65
N THR A 1170 -19.47 -41.54 15.31
CA THR A 1170 -18.01 -41.39 15.26
C THR A 1170 -17.34 -42.31 16.29
N VAL A 1171 -16.40 -43.12 15.82
CA VAL A 1171 -15.56 -44.02 16.62
C VAL A 1171 -14.13 -43.49 16.63
N THR A 1172 -13.51 -43.38 17.81
CA THR A 1172 -12.08 -43.02 17.89
C THR A 1172 -11.24 -44.30 18.00
N LEU A 1173 -10.39 -44.54 17.00
CA LEU A 1173 -9.44 -45.63 16.96
C LEU A 1173 -8.07 -45.16 17.41
N ASN A 1174 -7.51 -45.81 18.43
CA ASN A 1174 -6.11 -45.62 18.79
C ASN A 1174 -5.23 -46.53 17.95
N VAL A 1175 -4.49 -45.94 17.01
CA VAL A 1175 -3.73 -46.67 15.99
C VAL A 1175 -2.24 -46.62 16.30
N ASP A 1176 -1.63 -47.79 16.45
CA ASP A 1176 -0.19 -47.93 16.66
C ASP A 1176 0.55 -48.20 15.35
N PHE A 1177 1.47 -47.31 14.98
CA PHE A 1177 2.34 -47.48 13.81
C PHE A 1177 3.67 -48.14 14.19
N PRO A 1178 4.04 -49.29 13.60
CA PRO A 1178 5.37 -49.86 13.78
C PRO A 1178 6.43 -48.98 13.08
N LYS A 1179 7.57 -48.72 13.74
CA LYS A 1179 8.70 -47.99 13.15
C LYS A 1179 9.31 -48.80 11.99
N LEU A 1180 9.54 -48.15 10.85
CA LEU A 1180 10.17 -48.76 9.66
C LEU A 1180 11.72 -48.90 9.75
N SER A 1181 12.32 -48.85 10.95
CA SER A 1181 13.79 -48.85 11.12
C SER A 1181 14.40 -50.23 11.30
N GLU A 1182 15.40 -50.55 10.47
CA GLU A 1182 16.26 -51.72 10.58
C GLU A 1182 17.31 -51.57 11.70
N SER A 1183 16.94 -51.76 12.96
CA SER A 1183 17.91 -52.03 14.03
C SER A 1183 17.19 -52.58 15.26
N GLU A 1184 17.48 -53.83 15.58
CA GLU A 1184 17.02 -54.52 16.79
C GLU A 1184 17.66 -53.87 18.02
N SER A 1185 16.90 -53.07 18.75
CA SER A 1185 17.15 -52.80 20.16
C SER A 1185 15.82 -52.45 20.81
N GLU A 1186 15.53 -53.19 21.87
CA GLU A 1186 14.29 -53.24 22.61
C GLU A 1186 13.83 -51.87 23.15
N GLU A 1187 12.49 -51.77 23.27
CA GLU A 1187 11.74 -50.80 24.09
C GLU A 1187 11.99 -49.32 23.80
N ASP A 1188 11.25 -48.72 22.84
CA ASP A 1188 10.63 -47.41 23.07
C ASP A 1188 9.67 -46.93 21.95
N TYR A 1189 8.43 -46.64 22.40
CA TYR A 1189 7.30 -45.94 21.79
C TYR A 1189 6.85 -46.31 20.36
N SER A 1190 5.82 -47.15 20.25
CA SER A 1190 4.86 -47.10 19.13
C SER A 1190 4.20 -45.71 19.14
N GLN A 1191 4.18 -45.03 17.99
CA GLN A 1191 3.49 -43.74 17.92
C GLN A 1191 1.99 -44.04 17.82
N ASN A 1192 1.30 -43.92 18.95
CA ASN A 1192 -0.15 -44.03 18.99
C ASN A 1192 -0.76 -42.75 18.41
N ILE A 1193 -1.54 -42.88 17.34
CA ILE A 1193 -2.28 -41.78 16.72
C ILE A 1193 -3.77 -42.07 16.90
N PRO A 1194 -4.51 -41.24 17.66
CA PRO A 1194 -5.95 -41.35 17.71
C PRO A 1194 -6.54 -40.86 16.38
N VAL A 1195 -7.31 -41.71 15.71
CA VAL A 1195 -7.96 -41.42 14.43
C VAL A 1195 -9.46 -41.56 14.60
N LYS A 1196 -10.21 -40.49 14.28
CA LYS A 1196 -11.68 -40.52 14.28
C LYS A 1196 -12.16 -41.10 12.95
N VAL A 1197 -12.96 -42.15 13.01
CA VAL A 1197 -13.60 -42.81 11.87
C VAL A 1197 -15.11 -42.94 12.11
N LEU A 1198 -15.87 -43.31 11.10
CA LEU A 1198 -17.30 -43.56 11.22
C LEU A 1198 -17.55 -45.07 11.29
N ASP A 1199 -18.60 -45.47 12.00
CA ASP A 1199 -19.05 -46.87 12.11
C ASP A 1199 -19.50 -47.48 10.76
N CYS A 1200 -19.76 -46.64 9.76
CA CYS A 1200 -20.11 -47.01 8.39
C CYS A 1200 -18.95 -46.86 7.38
N ASP A 1201 -17.74 -46.44 7.80
CA ASP A 1201 -16.60 -46.40 6.89
C ASP A 1201 -16.17 -47.82 6.51
N SER A 1202 -15.85 -48.04 5.23
CA SER A 1202 -15.17 -49.27 4.79
C SER A 1202 -13.76 -49.35 5.40
N ILE A 1203 -13.20 -50.55 5.52
CA ILE A 1203 -11.82 -50.77 5.94
C ILE A 1203 -10.86 -50.02 5.00
N GLY A 1204 -11.14 -49.98 3.69
CA GLY A 1204 -10.41 -49.13 2.74
C GLY A 1204 -10.38 -47.65 3.15
N GLN A 1205 -11.53 -47.06 3.44
CA GLN A 1205 -11.64 -45.66 3.88
C GLN A 1205 -11.01 -45.41 5.25
N ILE A 1206 -11.09 -46.39 6.17
CA ILE A 1206 -10.41 -46.35 7.46
C ILE A 1206 -8.89 -46.28 7.25
N LYS A 1207 -8.34 -47.10 6.34
CA LYS A 1207 -6.91 -47.03 5.98
C LYS A 1207 -6.54 -45.64 5.44
N GLU A 1208 -7.34 -45.05 4.56
CA GLU A 1208 -7.08 -43.70 4.03
C GLU A 1208 -7.02 -42.64 5.14
N LYS A 1209 -8.01 -42.62 6.04
CA LYS A 1209 -8.06 -41.67 7.17
C LYS A 1209 -6.88 -41.87 8.13
N ILE A 1210 -6.39 -43.10 8.30
CA ILE A 1210 -5.22 -43.42 9.12
C ILE A 1210 -3.93 -42.89 8.48
N PHE A 1211 -3.74 -43.11 7.18
CA PHE A 1211 -2.56 -42.60 6.45
C PHE A 1211 -2.56 -41.07 6.39
N GLU A 1212 -3.71 -40.45 6.20
CA GLU A 1212 -3.87 -38.99 6.24
C GLU A 1212 -3.55 -38.44 7.64
N ALA A 1213 -4.04 -39.08 8.71
CA ALA A 1213 -3.71 -38.69 10.08
C ALA A 1213 -2.21 -38.82 10.39
N TYR A 1214 -1.54 -39.83 9.84
CA TYR A 1214 -0.08 -39.97 9.93
C TYR A 1214 0.65 -38.85 9.18
N LEU A 1215 0.23 -38.56 7.94
CA LEU A 1215 0.81 -37.49 7.11
C LEU A 1215 0.65 -36.13 7.79
N ASN A 1216 -0.54 -35.82 8.31
CA ASN A 1216 -0.82 -34.56 8.99
C ASN A 1216 -0.01 -34.40 10.28
N LYS A 1217 0.24 -35.50 11.02
CA LYS A 1217 1.02 -35.47 12.27
C LYS A 1217 2.53 -35.41 12.05
N ASN A 1218 3.04 -36.11 11.03
CA ASN A 1218 4.48 -36.31 10.84
C ASN A 1218 5.08 -35.58 9.62
N GLY A 1219 4.25 -35.02 8.72
CA GLY A 1219 4.67 -34.20 7.57
C GLY A 1219 5.18 -34.98 6.35
N TYR A 1220 5.17 -36.31 6.38
CA TYR A 1220 5.56 -37.18 5.26
C TYR A 1220 4.68 -38.45 5.23
N PRO A 1221 4.49 -39.09 4.05
CA PRO A 1221 3.70 -40.30 3.95
C PRO A 1221 4.41 -41.49 4.63
N TYR A 1222 3.65 -42.40 5.24
CA TYR A 1222 4.18 -43.57 5.98
C TYR A 1222 4.98 -44.56 5.10
N GLY A 1223 4.89 -44.46 3.77
CA GLY A 1223 5.77 -45.16 2.83
C GLY A 1223 5.23 -46.49 2.28
N LEU A 1224 4.02 -46.92 2.66
CA LEU A 1224 3.30 -48.07 2.10
C LEU A 1224 2.15 -47.63 1.21
N GLN A 1225 1.82 -48.41 0.18
CA GLN A 1225 0.58 -48.21 -0.57
C GLN A 1225 -0.62 -48.77 0.21
N LEU A 1226 -1.80 -48.16 0.02
CA LEU A 1226 -3.06 -48.57 0.66
C LEU A 1226 -3.38 -50.06 0.49
N CYS A 1227 -3.03 -50.64 -0.67
CA CYS A 1227 -3.25 -52.05 -0.97
C CYS A 1227 -2.26 -53.00 -0.27
N GLU A 1228 -1.11 -52.51 0.17
CA GLU A 1228 -0.05 -53.29 0.82
C GLU A 1228 -0.22 -53.34 2.35
N ALA A 1229 -1.15 -52.55 2.89
CA ALA A 1229 -1.33 -52.35 4.31
C ALA A 1229 -2.50 -53.22 4.85
N SER A 1230 -2.28 -54.00 5.92
CA SER A 1230 -3.28 -54.87 6.57
C SER A 1230 -3.56 -54.44 8.02
N LEU A 1231 -4.83 -54.42 8.44
CA LEU A 1231 -5.28 -53.77 9.70
C LEU A 1231 -5.77 -54.82 10.70
N GLU A 1232 -5.19 -54.88 11.92
CA GLU A 1232 -5.56 -55.85 12.95
C GLU A 1232 -6.23 -55.18 14.16
N LEU A 1233 -7.40 -55.67 14.56
CA LEU A 1233 -8.11 -55.28 15.78
C LEU A 1233 -7.62 -56.10 16.99
N LEU A 1234 -7.31 -55.40 18.08
CA LEU A 1234 -6.92 -55.96 19.36
C LEU A 1234 -8.08 -55.87 20.36
N VAL A 1235 -8.71 -57.00 20.69
CA VAL A 1235 -9.70 -57.09 21.77
C VAL A 1235 -9.12 -57.97 22.87
N GLY A 1236 -8.47 -57.37 23.87
CA GLY A 1236 -7.77 -58.11 24.91
C GLY A 1236 -6.56 -58.90 24.35
N PRO A 1237 -6.41 -60.21 24.60
CA PRO A 1237 -5.31 -61.01 24.06
C PRO A 1237 -5.56 -61.55 22.63
N GLU A 1238 -6.76 -61.39 22.08
CA GLU A 1238 -7.12 -61.90 20.75
C GLU A 1238 -6.84 -60.85 19.66
N ARG A 1239 -6.24 -61.30 18.55
CA ARG A 1239 -5.93 -60.51 17.35
C ARG A 1239 -6.84 -60.96 16.23
N LYS A 1240 -7.55 -60.02 15.59
CA LYS A 1240 -8.41 -60.29 14.44
C LYS A 1240 -8.07 -59.33 13.31
N GLU A 1241 -7.70 -59.86 12.16
CA GLU A 1241 -7.50 -59.08 10.94
C GLU A 1241 -8.85 -58.59 10.41
N LEU A 1242 -8.92 -57.32 10.01
CA LEU A 1242 -10.14 -56.69 9.49
C LEU A 1242 -10.11 -56.63 7.96
N LEU A 1243 -11.18 -57.12 7.34
CA LEU A 1243 -11.37 -57.08 5.89
C LEU A 1243 -12.76 -56.54 5.57
N ASP A 1244 -12.91 -55.83 4.45
CA ASP A 1244 -14.19 -55.27 4.01
C ASP A 1244 -15.31 -56.33 3.86
N LEU A 1245 -14.92 -57.58 3.61
CA LEU A 1245 -15.81 -58.73 3.37
C LEU A 1245 -15.66 -59.83 4.42
N ASP A 1246 -15.38 -59.50 5.69
CA ASP A 1246 -15.46 -60.48 6.77
C ASP A 1246 -16.88 -60.55 7.38
N GLN A 1247 -17.21 -61.64 8.10
CA GLN A 1247 -18.55 -61.86 8.70
C GLN A 1247 -18.89 -60.85 9.83
N SER A 1248 -18.15 -59.76 9.97
CA SER A 1248 -18.43 -58.66 10.92
C SER A 1248 -19.27 -57.54 10.31
N SER A 1249 -19.32 -57.41 8.99
CA SER A 1249 -20.03 -56.31 8.32
C SER A 1249 -21.53 -56.59 8.24
N VAL A 1250 -22.35 -55.70 8.81
CA VAL A 1250 -23.80 -55.74 8.64
C VAL A 1250 -24.14 -55.02 7.34
N THR A 1251 -24.63 -55.76 6.34
CA THR A 1251 -25.19 -55.18 5.12
C THR A 1251 -26.56 -54.60 5.42
N LEU A 1252 -26.76 -53.32 5.14
CA LEU A 1252 -28.05 -52.65 5.31
C LEU A 1252 -28.95 -52.94 4.10
N GLU A 1253 -30.26 -53.05 4.31
CA GLU A 1253 -31.18 -53.17 3.17
C GLU A 1253 -31.11 -51.88 2.34
N HIS A 1254 -30.54 -52.02 1.14
CA HIS A 1254 -30.27 -51.02 0.09
C HIS A 1254 -28.79 -50.61 -0.13
N GLY A 1255 -27.83 -51.26 0.53
CA GLY A 1255 -26.41 -51.13 0.24
C GLY A 1255 -25.58 -51.20 1.50
#